data_AF-A0A4P9ZDW5-F1
#
_entry.id   AF-A0A4P9ZDW5-F1
#
_cell.length_a   1.000
_cell.length_b   1.000
_cell.length_c   1.000
_cell.angle_alpha   90.00
_cell.angle_beta   90.00
_cell.angle_gamma   90.00
#
_symmetry.space_group_name_H-M   'P 1'
#
loop_
_entity.id
_entity.type
_entity.pdbx_description
1 polymer ?
#
loop_
_entity_poly.entity_id
_entity_poly.type
_entity_poly.pdbx_seq_one_letter_code
_entity_poly.pdbx_strand_id
1 'polypeptide(L)'
;MGFRIAIDRGGTFTDCVGNPGTGKQEDDIVLKLLSVDPANYPDAPLEGIRRLLEKLTGKPVPRGQPLDTSQIEHLRMGTTVATNALLERKGHKCALVTTKGFKDVLVIGNQSRPHIFDLSISRPGVLYDMVVEIDERRPDRESVRAALQVLYDAKVRSIGVCLMHAYTYPEHEQLVGEIAAEIGFPHVSLSSALTPMIKFVSRANSCVVDAYLTPEIRTYLRSFEAGLAHGYYARNNPSGVRCHFMQSDGGLVDARAFSGLRAILSGPAGGVVGYAATCYDPASATPLIGFDMGGTSTDVSRYSDGKLQHVFETVTAGVTVQSPQLDINTVAAGGGSNLAYKNGLFVVGPESAASEPGPACYRKGGPLTVTDANLFLGRLLPEYFPRIFGPKEDQSLDYDAAAAKFEALTEHINSTSGGAPMTPQQVAHGFIVVANETMARPIRQLAEAKGYATAAHRIVSFGGAGGQHAVAIAASLGIRTVLIHRYSSVLSAYGMMLADVVEDVLEPCSVPLDNSSRATLEARLADLRERARAVLCAQEFRDADIEYEDYVNARFSGTESAIMVLRGSEWAFRETFCAIHKREFGFVFDKEILVDDVRVRAVGRSPREQDMGVDAQIRALHEAGKVMPPPRELARLVKSVYFDGADRETPVYRLEDFSAGHEVRGPAIIADGTQTNVIPPGALALVLKSHVVVTVGQEVGQEVGQKGEASASPVDLVLLSIFSHRFMDIAEQMGHALQKTAVSVNVKERLDFSCALFDEDGNLVANAPHVPVHLGSMSTCVRFQSDLWKDRLQPGDVLVTNHPMAGGTHLPDITVITPVFRAGRISFYVASRAHHSDIGGLLPGSMSPHSKCLAHEGAAIYLELLVCDGEFRETRMTELLLAEPAKEPGCSGTRRLSDNISDLKAQVAANHKGTGLVAALVSEFGAATVAKYMRAIQDNAAETLARMLERVLAQHGDELNASDYMDDGSRVALRVARDTDSTVVFDFSGSGMQTYGNNNAPVAITHSAIIYCLRSLVDEAIPLNQGCLRPVRVVVPEHSILNPDDGCAVVAGNVCVVLRAFGAAANSQTCCNNFTFGVGGHDHSGNYVQGFGYYETIAGGHGAGPTWDGVSGVHTHMTNTRITDAEVLEKRYPVLLREFSVRAGSGGAGAHAGGCGLVRDMEFRVPVTASILSERRVVPPHGLAGGHDGARGLNVWVRQVNLGGKAAVSAAAGDRIVIQTPGGGGYGAPTETHATAPRTHAADKIVGTGLLSLWSSAQLSG
;
A
#
# COMPACT_ATOMS: atom_id res chain seq x y z
N MET A 1 16.22 41.41 17.81
CA MET A 1 15.50 40.21 17.36
C MET A 1 16.08 39.85 16.01
N GLY A 2 16.37 38.57 15.78
CA GLY A 2 16.96 38.12 14.51
C GLY A 2 15.86 37.70 13.53
N PHE A 3 16.21 37.61 12.25
CA PHE A 3 15.33 37.12 11.19
C PHE A 3 15.06 35.63 11.37
N ARG A 4 13.82 35.22 11.09
CA ARG A 4 13.41 33.82 11.11
C ARG A 4 13.06 33.41 9.70
N ILE A 5 13.66 32.33 9.21
CA ILE A 5 13.46 31.88 7.82
C ILE A 5 13.05 30.42 7.82
N ALA A 6 11.99 30.10 7.07
CA ALA A 6 11.53 28.75 6.82
C ALA A 6 11.43 28.48 5.31
N ILE A 7 11.92 27.32 4.87
CA ILE A 7 11.99 26.95 3.45
C ILE A 7 11.51 25.52 3.27
N ASP A 8 10.59 25.31 2.34
CA ASP A 8 10.22 23.98 1.85
C ASP A 8 10.66 23.82 0.40
N ARG A 9 11.55 22.86 0.15
CA ARG A 9 12.00 22.51 -1.21
C ARG A 9 11.14 21.39 -1.76
N GLY A 10 10.04 21.74 -2.43
CA GLY A 10 9.16 20.82 -3.15
C GLY A 10 9.69 20.36 -4.52
N GLY A 11 8.93 19.53 -5.23
CA GLY A 11 9.30 19.01 -6.56
C GLY A 11 9.21 20.05 -7.69
N THR A 12 8.11 20.82 -7.73
CA THR A 12 7.87 21.86 -8.74
C THR A 12 8.39 23.23 -8.30
N PHE A 13 8.08 23.63 -7.07
CA PHE A 13 8.41 24.94 -6.51
C PHE A 13 9.10 24.82 -5.15
N THR A 14 9.96 25.79 -4.84
CA THR A 14 10.56 26.02 -3.53
C THR A 14 9.87 27.21 -2.88
N ASP A 15 9.31 26.98 -1.70
CA ASP A 15 8.51 27.93 -0.94
C ASP A 15 9.32 28.50 0.21
N CYS A 16 9.38 29.83 0.32
CA CYS A 16 10.20 30.52 1.31
C CYS A 16 9.36 31.52 2.09
N VAL A 17 9.47 31.49 3.43
CA VAL A 17 8.83 32.44 4.35
C VAL A 17 9.91 33.07 5.23
N GLY A 18 9.96 34.40 5.28
CA GLY A 18 10.87 35.15 6.15
C GLY A 18 10.14 36.14 7.03
N ASN A 19 10.47 36.17 8.33
CA ASN A 19 9.93 37.12 9.31
C ASN A 19 11.08 37.99 9.88
N PRO A 20 10.88 39.31 10.08
CA PRO A 20 11.89 40.21 10.63
C PRO A 20 12.20 39.99 12.13
N GLY A 21 11.58 38.99 12.76
CA GLY A 21 11.73 38.66 14.18
C GLY A 21 10.61 39.22 15.06
N THR A 22 9.58 39.83 14.47
CA THR A 22 8.40 40.35 15.20
C THR A 22 7.45 39.23 15.61
N GLY A 23 7.48 38.09 14.91
CA GLY A 23 6.57 36.96 15.13
C GLY A 23 5.15 37.19 14.62
N LYS A 24 4.87 38.34 14.01
CA LYS A 24 3.55 38.68 13.45
C LYS A 24 3.47 38.27 11.99
N GLN A 25 2.38 37.59 11.63
CA GLN A 25 2.11 37.12 10.27
C GLN A 25 2.10 38.27 9.23
N GLU A 26 1.62 39.45 9.61
CA GLU A 26 1.54 40.63 8.72
C GLU A 26 2.91 41.17 8.27
N ASP A 27 4.00 40.80 8.97
CA ASP A 27 5.37 41.17 8.62
C ASP A 27 6.09 40.09 7.80
N ASP A 28 5.42 38.95 7.51
CA ASP A 28 6.02 37.84 6.77
C ASP A 28 6.19 38.18 5.29
N ILE A 29 7.34 37.81 4.74
CA ILE A 29 7.67 37.91 3.32
C ILE A 29 7.64 36.51 2.73
N VAL A 30 6.78 36.30 1.73
CA VAL A 30 6.64 35.03 1.01
C VAL A 30 7.29 35.12 -0.37
N LEU A 31 8.03 34.08 -0.76
CA LEU A 31 8.61 33.92 -2.10
C LEU A 31 8.38 32.49 -2.61
N LYS A 32 8.19 32.36 -3.92
CA LYS A 32 8.06 31.08 -4.63
C LYS A 32 9.04 31.06 -5.80
N LEU A 33 9.86 30.02 -5.87
CA LEU A 33 10.90 29.82 -6.89
C LEU A 33 10.70 28.47 -7.58
N LEU A 34 11.18 28.30 -8.81
CA LEU A 34 11.25 26.97 -9.42
C LEU A 34 12.28 26.13 -8.67
N SER A 35 11.96 24.87 -8.35
CA SER A 35 12.88 24.02 -7.58
C SER A 35 14.13 23.62 -8.34
N VAL A 36 14.06 23.63 -9.68
CA VAL A 36 15.18 23.32 -10.58
C VAL A 36 15.19 24.32 -11.72
N ASP A 37 16.20 25.19 -11.72
CA ASP A 37 16.39 26.23 -12.74
C ASP A 37 17.88 26.57 -12.90
N PRO A 38 18.67 25.64 -13.50
CA PRO A 38 20.11 25.76 -13.60
C PRO A 38 20.58 26.95 -14.45
N ALA A 39 19.69 27.55 -15.26
CA ALA A 39 20.01 28.73 -16.06
C ALA A 39 20.17 29.99 -15.18
N ASN A 40 19.51 30.05 -14.02
CA ASN A 40 19.45 31.25 -13.18
C ASN A 40 20.14 31.11 -11.82
N TYR A 41 20.06 29.95 -11.16
CA TYR A 41 20.68 29.69 -9.85
C TYR A 41 21.02 28.20 -9.65
N PRO A 42 22.11 27.90 -8.93
CA PRO A 42 22.51 26.50 -8.68
C PRO A 42 21.68 25.81 -7.58
N ASP A 43 21.16 26.57 -6.62
CA ASP A 43 20.38 26.05 -5.49
C ASP A 43 19.25 27.03 -5.11
N ALA A 44 18.00 26.57 -5.21
CA ALA A 44 16.81 27.39 -4.94
C ALA A 44 16.68 27.85 -3.46
N PRO A 45 16.97 26.99 -2.46
CA PRO A 45 17.00 27.40 -1.04
C PRO A 45 17.94 28.56 -0.75
N LEU A 46 19.22 28.49 -1.16
CA LEU A 46 20.17 29.58 -0.97
C LEU A 46 19.72 30.86 -1.68
N GLU A 47 19.19 30.75 -2.90
CA GLU A 47 18.63 31.89 -3.63
C GLU A 47 17.40 32.50 -2.91
N GLY A 48 16.57 31.66 -2.29
CA GLY A 48 15.46 32.06 -1.45
C GLY A 48 15.92 32.88 -0.25
N ILE A 49 16.92 32.39 0.50
CA ILE A 49 17.52 33.12 1.63
C ILE A 49 18.09 34.45 1.16
N ARG A 50 18.82 34.47 0.04
CA ARG A 50 19.39 35.69 -0.54
C ARG A 50 18.32 36.75 -0.81
N ARG A 51 17.25 36.38 -1.53
CA ARG A 51 16.14 37.30 -1.85
C ARG A 51 15.38 37.76 -0.61
N LEU A 52 15.21 36.89 0.40
CA LEU A 52 14.63 37.27 1.68
C LEU A 52 15.50 38.27 2.43
N LEU A 53 16.82 38.05 2.50
CA LEU A 53 17.75 38.99 3.12
C LEU A 53 17.73 40.34 2.41
N GLU A 54 17.67 40.37 1.07
CA GLU A 54 17.56 41.63 0.32
C GLU A 54 16.31 42.42 0.70
N LYS A 55 15.16 41.74 0.80
CA LYS A 55 13.90 42.36 1.16
C LYS A 55 13.84 42.79 2.63
N LEU A 56 14.34 41.96 3.55
CA LEU A 56 14.33 42.22 4.99
C LEU A 56 15.32 43.33 5.39
N THR A 57 16.49 43.39 4.72
CA THR A 57 17.53 44.39 5.04
C THR A 57 17.46 45.64 4.16
N GLY A 58 16.76 45.58 3.02
CA GLY A 58 16.74 46.62 2.00
C GLY A 58 18.08 46.80 1.26
N LYS A 59 19.04 45.89 1.43
CA LYS A 59 20.37 45.95 0.82
C LYS A 59 20.53 44.86 -0.24
N PRO A 60 21.15 45.14 -1.40
CA PRO A 60 21.42 44.12 -2.41
C PRO A 60 22.44 43.10 -1.89
N VAL A 61 22.20 41.82 -2.15
CA VAL A 61 23.09 40.71 -1.79
C VAL A 61 23.56 40.02 -3.09
N PRO A 62 24.86 40.07 -3.41
CA PRO A 62 25.40 39.52 -4.66
C PRO A 62 25.09 38.02 -4.84
N ARG A 63 24.84 37.60 -6.08
CA ARG A 63 24.70 36.17 -6.41
C ARG A 63 26.05 35.46 -6.32
N GLY A 64 26.04 34.20 -5.88
CA GLY A 64 27.21 33.32 -5.88
C GLY A 64 28.25 33.57 -4.79
N GLN A 65 27.97 34.43 -3.80
CA GLN A 65 28.82 34.62 -2.61
C GLN A 65 28.17 33.96 -1.38
N PRO A 66 28.97 33.48 -0.41
CA PRO A 66 28.44 32.99 0.86
C PRO A 66 27.59 34.06 1.57
N LEU A 67 26.43 33.65 2.09
CA LEU A 67 25.45 34.55 2.70
C LEU A 67 25.83 34.90 4.14
N ASP A 68 25.82 36.19 4.49
CA ASP A 68 25.96 36.64 5.88
C ASP A 68 24.69 36.28 6.67
N THR A 69 24.86 35.37 7.63
CA THR A 69 23.77 34.83 8.46
C THR A 69 23.74 35.44 9.87
N SER A 70 24.55 36.45 10.17
CA SER A 70 24.69 37.03 11.52
C SER A 70 23.38 37.61 12.09
N GLN A 71 22.46 38.03 11.21
CA GLN A 71 21.15 38.57 11.59
C GLN A 71 20.05 37.51 11.64
N ILE A 72 20.33 36.25 11.28
CA ILE A 72 19.35 35.17 11.26
C ILE A 72 19.34 34.48 12.63
N GLU A 73 18.19 34.47 13.29
CA GLU A 73 17.97 33.78 14.57
C GLU A 73 17.98 32.26 14.37
N HIS A 74 17.22 31.78 13.38
CA HIS A 74 17.19 30.38 12.99
C HIS A 74 16.70 30.22 11.55
N LEU A 75 17.22 29.18 10.91
CA LEU A 75 16.79 28.66 9.62
C LEU A 75 16.12 27.29 9.84
N ARG A 76 14.93 27.11 9.28
CA ARG A 76 14.18 25.86 9.36
C ARG A 76 13.87 25.38 7.95
N MET A 77 14.08 24.09 7.68
CA MET A 77 14.04 23.61 6.30
C MET A 77 13.42 22.21 6.17
N GLY A 78 12.59 22.03 5.15
CA GLY A 78 12.21 20.71 4.64
C GLY A 78 12.82 20.46 3.27
N THR A 79 13.09 19.20 2.96
CA THR A 79 13.74 18.85 1.69
C THR A 79 13.24 17.54 1.13
N THR A 80 13.01 17.53 -0.18
CA THR A 80 12.64 16.33 -0.95
C THR A 80 13.85 15.55 -1.45
N VAL A 81 15.10 15.97 -1.13
CA VAL A 81 16.33 15.33 -1.62
C VAL A 81 16.37 13.83 -1.31
N ALA A 82 16.03 13.43 -0.09
CA ALA A 82 16.03 12.01 0.31
C ALA A 82 14.97 11.21 -0.47
N THR A 83 13.73 11.73 -0.53
CA THR A 83 12.62 11.12 -1.25
C THR A 83 12.94 10.97 -2.74
N ASN A 84 13.49 12.01 -3.38
CA ASN A 84 13.84 11.99 -4.80
C ASN A 84 15.02 11.05 -5.07
N ALA A 85 16.06 11.06 -4.23
CA ALA A 85 17.18 10.11 -4.37
C ALA A 85 16.72 8.65 -4.26
N LEU A 86 15.73 8.37 -3.42
CA LEU A 86 15.14 7.04 -3.29
C LEU A 86 14.27 6.67 -4.51
N LEU A 87 13.40 7.58 -4.96
CA LEU A 87 12.52 7.37 -6.12
C LEU A 87 13.30 7.23 -7.43
N GLU A 88 14.30 8.08 -7.64
CA GLU A 88 15.14 8.10 -8.84
C GLU A 88 16.28 7.06 -8.80
N ARG A 89 16.43 6.35 -7.67
CA ARG A 89 17.54 5.40 -7.43
C ARG A 89 18.92 6.05 -7.63
N LYS A 90 19.10 7.26 -7.09
CA LYS A 90 20.32 8.08 -7.13
C LYS A 90 20.94 8.31 -5.75
N GLY A 91 20.92 7.30 -4.88
CA GLY A 91 21.65 7.32 -3.62
C GLY A 91 23.09 6.83 -3.75
N HIS A 92 23.78 6.79 -2.61
CA HIS A 92 25.18 6.42 -2.54
C HIS A 92 25.36 4.89 -2.65
N LYS A 93 26.41 4.46 -3.36
CA LYS A 93 26.81 3.05 -3.45
C LYS A 93 26.96 2.42 -2.05
N CYS A 94 26.24 1.34 -1.77
CA CYS A 94 26.24 0.71 -0.45
C CYS A 94 26.24 -0.82 -0.52
N ALA A 95 26.53 -1.48 0.60
CA ALA A 95 26.45 -2.94 0.74
C ALA A 95 25.62 -3.36 1.95
N LEU A 96 25.00 -4.53 1.85
CA LEU A 96 24.31 -5.20 2.95
C LEU A 96 25.25 -6.22 3.61
N VAL A 97 25.36 -6.17 4.94
CA VAL A 97 26.00 -7.20 5.76
C VAL A 97 24.89 -7.91 6.53
N THR A 98 24.74 -9.22 6.32
CA THR A 98 23.59 -9.99 6.80
C THR A 98 23.98 -11.34 7.39
N THR A 99 23.04 -12.01 8.05
CA THR A 99 23.17 -13.39 8.55
C THR A 99 23.41 -14.37 7.40
N LYS A 100 24.30 -15.33 7.60
CA LYS A 100 24.57 -16.41 6.63
C LYS A 100 23.32 -17.24 6.33
N GLY A 101 23.07 -17.46 5.05
CA GLY A 101 21.86 -18.10 4.52
C GLY A 101 20.78 -17.12 4.09
N PHE A 102 20.99 -15.80 4.23
CA PHE A 102 19.98 -14.77 4.00
C PHE A 102 20.44 -13.65 3.07
N LYS A 103 21.50 -13.84 2.29
CA LYS A 103 21.97 -12.84 1.29
C LYS A 103 20.87 -12.33 0.35
N ASP A 104 19.93 -13.18 -0.05
CA ASP A 104 18.89 -12.86 -1.03
C ASP A 104 17.58 -12.41 -0.37
N VAL A 105 17.55 -12.24 0.96
CA VAL A 105 16.30 -11.99 1.70
C VAL A 105 15.55 -10.75 1.20
N LEU A 106 16.27 -9.68 0.82
CA LEU A 106 15.68 -8.47 0.24
C LEU A 106 15.31 -8.61 -1.25
N VAL A 107 15.98 -9.51 -1.98
CA VAL A 107 15.62 -9.83 -3.38
C VAL A 107 14.32 -10.64 -3.41
N ILE A 108 14.16 -11.57 -2.48
CA ILE A 108 12.94 -12.35 -2.29
C ILE A 108 11.83 -11.46 -1.70
N GLY A 109 12.18 -10.61 -0.75
CA GLY A 109 11.27 -9.72 -0.04
C GLY A 109 10.17 -10.53 0.66
N ASN A 110 8.92 -10.20 0.34
CA ASN A 110 7.75 -10.92 0.84
C ASN A 110 7.17 -11.92 -0.18
N GLN A 111 7.94 -12.30 -1.22
CA GLN A 111 7.59 -13.19 -2.35
C GLN A 111 6.36 -12.82 -3.21
N SER A 112 5.59 -11.81 -2.83
CA SER A 112 4.39 -11.38 -3.58
C SER A 112 4.75 -10.53 -4.81
N ARG A 113 3.91 -10.59 -5.84
CA ARG A 113 3.98 -9.68 -6.99
C ARG A 113 3.08 -8.45 -6.76
N PRO A 114 3.53 -7.24 -7.13
CA PRO A 114 2.75 -6.00 -6.91
C PRO A 114 1.41 -5.97 -7.67
N HIS A 115 1.41 -6.40 -8.93
CA HIS A 115 0.23 -6.40 -9.81
C HIS A 115 -0.11 -7.82 -10.24
N ILE A 116 -1.25 -8.34 -9.79
CA ILE A 116 -1.53 -9.79 -9.90
C ILE A 116 -1.76 -10.29 -11.34
N PHE A 117 -2.15 -9.39 -12.25
CA PHE A 117 -2.50 -9.70 -13.64
C PHE A 117 -1.36 -9.43 -14.64
N ASP A 118 -0.25 -8.84 -14.20
CA ASP A 118 0.89 -8.58 -15.08
C ASP A 118 1.62 -9.90 -15.39
N LEU A 119 1.69 -10.25 -16.67
CA LEU A 119 2.50 -11.39 -17.13
C LEU A 119 3.99 -11.07 -17.10
N SER A 120 4.38 -9.83 -17.41
CA SER A 120 5.74 -9.33 -17.23
C SER A 120 5.90 -8.75 -15.83
N ILE A 121 6.09 -9.62 -14.83
CA ILE A 121 6.21 -9.23 -13.43
C ILE A 121 7.38 -8.26 -13.25
N SER A 122 7.09 -7.06 -12.74
CA SER A 122 8.10 -6.09 -12.30
C SER A 122 8.09 -5.98 -10.78
N ARG A 123 9.27 -6.09 -10.15
CA ARG A 123 9.46 -5.82 -8.72
C ARG A 123 10.46 -4.68 -8.54
N PRO A 124 10.31 -3.86 -7.50
CA PRO A 124 11.36 -2.93 -7.10
C PRO A 124 12.67 -3.69 -6.89
N GLY A 125 13.76 -3.21 -7.49
CA GLY A 125 15.09 -3.75 -7.24
C GLY A 125 15.57 -3.47 -5.81
N VAL A 126 16.65 -4.13 -5.41
CA VAL A 126 17.36 -3.82 -4.15
C VAL A 126 18.14 -2.51 -4.28
N LEU A 127 18.42 -1.86 -3.15
CA LEU A 127 19.18 -0.60 -3.10
C LEU A 127 20.70 -0.80 -2.97
N TYR A 128 21.14 -1.95 -2.47
CA TYR A 128 22.55 -2.26 -2.28
C TYR A 128 23.19 -2.83 -3.54
N ASP A 129 24.49 -2.60 -3.72
CA ASP A 129 25.28 -3.11 -4.84
C ASP A 129 25.97 -4.44 -4.53
N MET A 130 26.21 -4.73 -3.25
CA MET A 130 26.90 -5.95 -2.80
C MET A 130 26.28 -6.44 -1.50
N VAL A 131 26.34 -7.75 -1.28
CA VAL A 131 25.92 -8.39 -0.03
C VAL A 131 26.99 -9.33 0.47
N VAL A 132 27.23 -9.32 1.79
CA VAL A 132 28.15 -10.22 2.47
C VAL A 132 27.45 -10.86 3.66
N GLU A 133 27.72 -12.14 3.86
CA GLU A 133 27.14 -12.95 4.91
C GLU A 133 28.13 -13.13 6.07
N ILE A 134 27.64 -13.02 7.29
CA ILE A 134 28.37 -13.29 8.53
C ILE A 134 27.80 -14.54 9.17
N ASP A 135 28.67 -15.43 9.63
CA ASP A 135 28.27 -16.57 10.46
C ASP A 135 28.10 -16.10 11.92
N GLU A 136 26.95 -15.49 12.23
CA GLU A 136 26.80 -14.63 13.40
C GLU A 136 26.18 -15.33 14.63
N ARG A 137 25.92 -16.64 14.62
CA ARG A 137 25.50 -17.32 15.85
C ARG A 137 26.64 -17.49 16.86
N ARG A 138 27.89 -17.36 16.38
CA ARG A 138 29.13 -17.21 17.15
C ARG A 138 30.11 -16.37 16.29
N PRO A 139 29.97 -15.04 16.25
CA PRO A 139 30.74 -14.23 15.32
C PRO A 139 32.22 -14.27 15.69
N ASP A 140 33.05 -14.69 14.73
CA ASP A 140 34.50 -14.64 14.84
C ASP A 140 35.03 -13.31 14.28
N ARG A 141 35.85 -12.58 15.05
CA ARG A 141 36.32 -11.24 14.67
C ARG A 141 37.18 -11.27 13.40
N GLU A 142 38.02 -12.29 13.20
CA GLU A 142 38.87 -12.38 12.02
C GLU A 142 38.05 -12.65 10.76
N SER A 143 37.09 -13.58 10.84
CA SER A 143 36.15 -13.85 9.76
C SER A 143 35.31 -12.62 9.39
N VAL A 144 34.80 -11.87 10.38
CA VAL A 144 34.05 -10.63 10.15
C VAL A 144 34.93 -9.58 9.47
N ARG A 145 36.16 -9.39 9.96
CA ARG A 145 37.12 -8.44 9.36
C ARG A 145 37.43 -8.80 7.91
N ALA A 146 37.66 -10.07 7.60
CA ALA A 146 37.91 -10.53 6.24
C ALA A 146 36.72 -10.25 5.30
N ALA A 147 35.50 -10.56 5.76
CA ALA A 147 34.26 -10.27 5.06
C ALA A 147 34.07 -8.76 4.78
N LEU A 148 34.36 -7.89 5.75
CA LEU A 148 34.25 -6.44 5.57
C LEU A 148 35.37 -5.86 4.70
N GLN A 149 36.58 -6.42 4.76
CA GLN A 149 37.73 -5.96 3.97
C GLN A 149 37.45 -6.10 2.46
N VAL A 150 36.79 -7.19 2.07
CA VAL A 150 36.32 -7.41 0.69
C VAL A 150 35.47 -6.25 0.17
N LEU A 151 34.51 -5.77 0.97
CA LEU A 151 33.64 -4.65 0.60
C LEU A 151 34.46 -3.36 0.46
N TYR A 152 35.39 -3.15 1.39
CA TYR A 152 36.26 -1.98 1.39
C TYR A 152 37.18 -1.95 0.15
N ASP A 153 37.73 -3.10 -0.22
CA ASP A 153 38.62 -3.24 -1.38
C ASP A 153 37.84 -3.07 -2.70
N ALA A 154 36.57 -3.49 -2.73
CA ALA A 154 35.61 -3.25 -3.81
C ALA A 154 35.11 -1.79 -3.91
N LYS A 155 35.74 -0.87 -3.16
CA LYS A 155 35.44 0.57 -3.11
C LYS A 155 34.03 0.90 -2.59
N VAL A 156 33.42 0.00 -1.83
CA VAL A 156 32.20 0.32 -1.07
C VAL A 156 32.60 1.05 0.21
N ARG A 157 31.91 2.15 0.53
CA ARG A 157 32.22 3.02 1.68
C ARG A 157 31.04 3.25 2.63
N SER A 158 29.86 2.78 2.25
CA SER A 158 28.67 2.79 3.08
C SER A 158 28.16 1.37 3.23
N ILE A 159 27.89 0.92 4.46
CA ILE A 159 27.36 -0.42 4.73
C ILE A 159 26.16 -0.35 5.67
N GLY A 160 25.15 -1.15 5.38
CA GLY A 160 24.05 -1.46 6.30
C GLY A 160 24.26 -2.85 6.90
N VAL A 161 24.26 -2.96 8.23
CA VAL A 161 24.40 -4.21 8.97
C VAL A 161 23.05 -4.59 9.56
N CYS A 162 22.47 -5.70 9.08
CA CYS A 162 21.22 -6.25 9.61
C CYS A 162 21.37 -7.75 9.86
N LEU A 163 21.39 -8.14 11.13
CA LEU A 163 21.48 -9.54 11.55
C LEU A 163 20.14 -10.02 12.12
N MET A 164 19.86 -11.33 11.98
CA MET A 164 18.68 -11.97 12.55
C MET A 164 18.66 -11.79 14.08
N HIS A 165 17.51 -11.41 14.62
CA HIS A 165 17.23 -11.17 16.04
C HIS A 165 18.02 -10.03 16.70
N ALA A 166 18.73 -9.20 15.93
CA ALA A 166 19.52 -8.09 16.46
C ALA A 166 18.69 -7.02 17.19
N TYR A 167 17.38 -6.96 16.95
CA TYR A 167 16.46 -6.07 17.68
C TYR A 167 16.37 -6.42 19.18
N THR A 168 16.68 -7.66 19.57
CA THR A 168 16.76 -8.11 20.98
C THR A 168 18.21 -8.32 21.42
N TYR A 169 19.09 -8.79 20.53
CA TYR A 169 20.50 -9.12 20.83
C TYR A 169 21.45 -8.31 19.92
N PRO A 170 21.65 -7.00 20.22
CA PRO A 170 22.36 -6.08 19.32
C PRO A 170 23.90 -6.26 19.33
N GLU A 171 24.45 -7.05 20.24
CA GLU A 171 25.89 -7.13 20.52
C GLU A 171 26.70 -7.57 19.29
N HIS A 172 26.13 -8.46 18.47
CA HIS A 172 26.80 -8.93 17.25
C HIS A 172 26.86 -7.85 16.17
N GLU A 173 25.83 -7.02 16.02
CA GLU A 173 25.88 -5.89 15.09
C GLU A 173 26.85 -4.81 15.57
N GLN A 174 26.90 -4.55 16.88
CA GLN A 174 27.86 -3.62 17.48
C GLN A 174 29.29 -4.06 17.20
N LEU A 175 29.59 -5.36 17.36
CA LEU A 175 30.89 -5.94 17.03
C LEU A 175 31.27 -5.72 15.55
N VAL A 176 30.33 -5.95 14.62
CA VAL A 176 30.55 -5.70 13.19
C VAL A 176 30.80 -4.21 12.93
N GLY A 177 30.05 -3.33 13.60
CA GLY A 177 30.21 -1.88 13.52
C GLY A 177 31.58 -1.38 13.99
N GLU A 178 32.08 -1.92 15.12
CA GLU A 178 33.43 -1.63 15.61
C GLU A 178 34.50 -2.00 14.59
N ILE A 179 34.43 -3.21 14.04
CA ILE A 179 35.41 -3.70 13.04
C ILE A 179 35.33 -2.87 11.76
N ALA A 180 34.13 -2.48 11.32
CA ALA A 180 33.96 -1.60 10.16
C ALA A 180 34.60 -0.22 10.40
N ALA A 181 34.47 0.33 11.61
CA ALA A 181 35.14 1.57 11.98
C ALA A 181 36.67 1.42 11.98
N GLU A 182 37.20 0.30 12.50
CA GLU A 182 38.64 -0.01 12.48
C GLU A 182 39.22 -0.15 11.05
N ILE A 183 38.43 -0.63 10.09
CA ILE A 183 38.82 -0.71 8.66
C ILE A 183 38.79 0.68 8.00
N GLY A 184 37.94 1.58 8.49
CA GLY A 184 37.83 2.96 8.00
C GLY A 184 36.62 3.22 7.10
N PHE A 185 35.50 2.50 7.30
CA PHE A 185 34.24 2.84 6.64
C PHE A 185 33.70 4.20 7.15
N PRO A 186 33.46 5.19 6.28
CA PRO A 186 32.97 6.51 6.71
C PRO A 186 31.50 6.52 7.15
N HIS A 187 30.71 5.52 6.75
CA HIS A 187 29.33 5.39 7.18
C HIS A 187 28.95 3.91 7.38
N VAL A 188 28.37 3.63 8.55
CA VAL A 188 27.89 2.31 8.97
C VAL A 188 26.52 2.52 9.61
N SER A 189 25.52 1.83 9.09
CA SER A 189 24.16 1.82 9.62
C SER A 189 23.93 0.48 10.33
N LEU A 190 23.68 0.50 11.65
CA LEU A 190 23.36 -0.71 12.42
C LEU A 190 21.84 -0.80 12.59
N SER A 191 21.25 -1.92 12.20
CA SER A 191 19.79 -2.07 12.19
C SER A 191 19.19 -1.98 13.60
N SER A 192 19.88 -2.55 14.59
CA SER A 192 19.52 -2.51 16.01
C SER A 192 19.57 -1.11 16.62
N ALA A 193 20.45 -0.22 16.13
CA ALA A 193 20.55 1.16 16.62
C ALA A 193 19.56 2.10 15.94
N LEU A 194 19.23 1.85 14.68
CA LEU A 194 18.28 2.65 13.92
C LEU A 194 16.83 2.34 14.30
N THR A 195 16.50 1.05 14.29
CA THR A 195 15.13 0.54 14.37
C THR A 195 15.13 -0.78 15.13
N PRO A 196 15.09 -0.77 16.48
CA PRO A 196 15.09 -1.99 17.29
C PRO A 196 13.71 -2.67 17.28
N MET A 197 13.19 -2.99 16.09
CA MET A 197 11.89 -3.63 15.89
C MET A 197 12.05 -5.00 15.22
N ILE A 198 11.11 -5.90 15.51
CA ILE A 198 10.99 -7.19 14.85
C ILE A 198 10.60 -7.03 13.36
N LYS A 199 10.83 -8.08 12.58
CA LYS A 199 10.65 -8.25 11.12
C LYS A 199 11.94 -7.97 10.37
N PHE A 200 12.60 -9.04 9.97
CA PHE A 200 13.92 -9.00 9.36
C PHE A 200 13.92 -8.27 8.02
N VAL A 201 12.93 -8.50 7.15
CA VAL A 201 12.87 -7.84 5.82
C VAL A 201 12.68 -6.33 5.95
N SER A 202 11.71 -5.90 6.76
CA SER A 202 11.42 -4.47 6.97
C SER A 202 12.58 -3.74 7.66
N ARG A 203 13.23 -4.39 8.64
CA ARG A 203 14.40 -3.83 9.31
C ARG A 203 15.62 -3.77 8.41
N ALA A 204 15.90 -4.81 7.63
CA ALA A 204 16.99 -4.83 6.65
C ALA A 204 16.79 -3.76 5.56
N ASN A 205 15.59 -3.58 5.05
CA ASN A 205 15.28 -2.50 4.11
C ASN A 205 15.58 -1.11 4.70
N SER A 206 15.13 -0.85 5.93
CA SER A 206 15.35 0.43 6.62
C SER A 206 16.83 0.72 6.86
N CYS A 207 17.58 -0.30 7.26
CA CYS A 207 19.03 -0.23 7.44
C CYS A 207 19.76 0.11 6.12
N VAL A 208 19.37 -0.53 5.02
CA VAL A 208 19.94 -0.25 3.69
C VAL A 208 19.53 1.13 3.19
N VAL A 209 18.27 1.56 3.39
CA VAL A 209 17.79 2.90 3.03
C VAL A 209 18.63 3.98 3.73
N ASP A 210 18.91 3.82 5.02
CA ASP A 210 19.77 4.76 5.75
C ASP A 210 21.19 4.78 5.17
N ALA A 211 21.81 3.61 4.95
CA ALA A 211 23.14 3.50 4.36
C ALA A 211 23.21 4.09 2.93
N TYR A 212 22.10 4.03 2.19
CA TYR A 212 21.97 4.54 0.83
C TYR A 212 21.79 6.06 0.77
N LEU A 213 21.00 6.63 1.68
CA LEU A 213 20.57 8.03 1.64
C LEU A 213 21.42 8.96 2.52
N THR A 214 21.86 8.52 3.70
CA THR A 214 22.57 9.38 4.66
C THR A 214 23.86 10.00 4.09
N PRO A 215 24.68 9.31 3.29
CA PRO A 215 25.84 9.93 2.66
C PRO A 215 25.48 11.09 1.70
N GLU A 216 24.40 10.95 0.94
CA GLU A 216 23.91 12.00 0.04
C GLU A 216 23.39 13.22 0.82
N ILE A 217 22.64 12.97 1.90
CA ILE A 217 22.19 14.04 2.80
C ILE A 217 23.39 14.78 3.41
N ARG A 218 24.41 14.06 3.89
CA ARG A 218 25.63 14.69 4.43
C ARG A 218 26.39 15.51 3.39
N THR A 219 26.33 15.13 2.12
CA THR A 219 26.92 15.92 1.02
C THR A 219 26.10 17.18 0.75
N TYR A 220 24.77 17.06 0.70
CA TYR A 220 23.86 18.18 0.56
C TYR A 220 24.02 19.20 1.70
N LEU A 221 24.04 18.75 2.96
CA LEU A 221 24.22 19.60 4.13
C LEU A 221 25.57 20.34 4.10
N ARG A 222 26.66 19.66 3.72
CA ARG A 222 27.98 20.31 3.57
C ARG A 222 27.98 21.35 2.45
N SER A 223 27.33 21.07 1.31
CA SER A 223 27.19 22.02 0.21
C SER A 223 26.37 23.25 0.62
N PHE A 224 25.30 23.03 1.38
CA PHE A 224 24.46 24.09 1.90
C PHE A 224 25.22 24.95 2.92
N GLU A 225 25.94 24.32 3.85
CA GLU A 225 26.79 24.99 4.83
C GLU A 225 27.86 25.86 4.18
N ALA A 226 28.47 25.40 3.08
CA ALA A 226 29.46 26.17 2.32
C ALA A 226 28.87 27.46 1.70
N GLY A 227 27.55 27.51 1.49
CA GLY A 227 26.83 28.70 1.06
C GLY A 227 26.59 29.74 2.18
N LEU A 228 26.94 29.43 3.43
CA LEU A 228 26.73 30.28 4.60
C LEU A 228 28.09 30.80 5.12
N ALA A 229 28.23 32.12 5.28
CA ALA A 229 29.52 32.74 5.63
C ALA A 229 30.09 32.28 6.99
N HIS A 230 29.23 31.89 7.93
CA HIS A 230 29.62 31.45 9.28
C HIS A 230 29.31 29.97 9.56
N GLY A 231 28.85 29.21 8.56
CA GLY A 231 28.47 27.80 8.71
C GLY A 231 27.35 27.56 9.72
N TYR A 232 27.24 26.32 10.21
CA TYR A 232 26.26 25.96 11.23
C TYR A 232 26.68 26.36 12.64
N TYR A 233 25.68 26.71 13.45
CA TYR A 233 25.85 26.92 14.88
C TYR A 233 26.33 25.63 15.56
N ALA A 234 27.37 25.75 16.37
CA ALA A 234 27.83 24.69 17.26
C ALA A 234 28.41 25.29 18.54
N ARG A 235 28.52 24.52 19.63
CA ARG A 235 29.16 25.01 20.88
C ARG A 235 30.58 25.56 20.65
N ASN A 236 31.29 25.00 19.67
CA ASN A 236 32.62 25.44 19.23
C ASN A 236 32.60 26.46 18.06
N ASN A 237 31.43 26.81 17.52
CA ASN A 237 31.21 27.84 16.50
C ASN A 237 29.94 28.65 16.81
N PRO A 238 29.97 29.55 17.81
CA PRO A 238 28.78 30.31 18.21
C PRO A 238 28.36 31.39 17.20
N SER A 239 29.22 31.74 16.24
CA SER A 239 28.92 32.66 15.13
C SER A 239 28.09 32.03 14.00
N GLY A 240 27.97 30.70 13.97
CA GLY A 240 27.16 30.00 12.97
C GLY A 240 25.66 30.18 13.18
N VAL A 241 24.86 29.86 12.16
CA VAL A 241 23.40 29.95 12.21
C VAL A 241 22.78 28.65 12.69
N ARG A 242 21.72 28.74 13.51
CA ARG A 242 20.94 27.57 13.93
C ARG A 242 20.14 27.07 12.73
N CYS A 243 20.48 25.90 12.22
CA CYS A 243 19.79 25.28 11.10
C CYS A 243 19.11 23.99 11.54
N HIS A 244 17.79 23.95 11.42
CA HIS A 244 17.00 22.78 11.75
C HIS A 244 16.33 22.21 10.51
N PHE A 245 16.26 20.88 10.44
CA PHE A 245 15.60 20.16 9.36
C PHE A 245 14.36 19.46 9.88
N MET A 246 13.29 19.52 9.09
CA MET A 246 12.05 18.79 9.33
C MET A 246 12.29 17.30 9.15
N GLN A 247 11.79 16.50 10.09
CA GLN A 247 11.79 15.04 10.02
C GLN A 247 10.41 14.54 9.56
N SER A 248 10.36 13.29 9.11
CA SER A 248 9.13 12.61 8.67
C SER A 248 8.02 12.57 9.73
N ASP A 249 8.36 12.70 11.01
CA ASP A 249 7.45 12.62 12.15
C ASP A 249 6.85 13.98 12.56
N GLY A 250 7.18 15.05 11.82
CA GLY A 250 6.74 16.42 12.09
C GLY A 250 7.61 17.20 13.10
N GLY A 251 8.69 16.60 13.61
CA GLY A 251 9.65 17.27 14.48
C GLY A 251 10.78 17.96 13.72
N LEU A 252 11.40 18.96 14.34
CA LEU A 252 12.65 19.56 13.87
C LEU A 252 13.86 18.93 14.57
N VAL A 253 14.95 18.73 13.82
CA VAL A 253 16.26 18.28 14.34
C VAL A 253 17.39 19.20 13.88
N ASP A 254 18.48 19.29 14.64
CA ASP A 254 19.72 19.96 14.21
C ASP A 254 20.26 19.32 12.91
N ALA A 255 20.76 20.16 12.00
CA ALA A 255 21.32 19.73 10.71
C ALA A 255 22.31 18.56 10.81
N ARG A 256 23.12 18.48 11.87
CA ARG A 256 24.15 17.44 12.03
C ARG A 256 23.58 16.08 12.43
N ALA A 257 22.39 16.05 13.02
CA ALA A 257 21.70 14.83 13.44
C ALA A 257 20.64 14.38 12.41
N PHE A 258 20.51 15.09 11.29
CA PHE A 258 19.61 14.73 10.21
C PHE A 258 20.12 13.50 9.43
N SER A 259 19.28 12.47 9.29
CA SER A 259 19.62 11.19 8.65
C SER A 259 18.74 10.89 7.43
N GLY A 260 19.24 10.00 6.57
CA GLY A 260 18.57 9.49 5.38
C GLY A 260 17.17 8.98 5.65
N LEU A 261 17.08 8.09 6.64
CA LEU A 261 15.83 7.41 7.00
C LEU A 261 14.74 8.37 7.47
N ARG A 262 15.10 9.38 8.28
CA ARG A 262 14.17 10.36 8.89
C ARG A 262 13.87 11.57 8.00
N ALA A 263 14.48 11.65 6.81
CA ALA A 263 14.28 12.74 5.85
C ALA A 263 13.18 12.46 4.83
N ILE A 264 12.75 11.20 4.70
CA ILE A 264 11.75 10.75 3.72
C ILE A 264 10.41 11.43 4.03
N LEU A 265 9.79 12.08 3.05
CA LEU A 265 8.53 12.83 3.22
C LEU A 265 8.58 13.98 4.25
N SER A 266 9.75 14.57 4.51
CA SER A 266 9.89 15.69 5.45
C SER A 266 9.15 16.98 5.01
N GLY A 267 9.01 17.24 3.71
CA GLY A 267 8.28 18.42 3.19
C GLY A 267 6.79 18.41 3.58
N PRO A 268 6.02 17.39 3.16
CA PRO A 268 4.61 17.24 3.53
C PRO A 268 4.35 17.26 5.04
N ALA A 269 5.28 16.75 5.85
CA ALA A 269 5.18 16.80 7.31
C ALA A 269 5.09 18.23 7.85
N GLY A 270 5.79 19.19 7.24
CA GLY A 270 5.63 20.61 7.53
C GLY A 270 4.22 21.11 7.28
N GLY A 271 3.58 20.68 6.18
CA GLY A 271 2.19 21.03 5.88
C GLY A 271 1.22 20.51 6.93
N VAL A 272 1.45 19.29 7.43
CA VAL A 272 0.65 18.69 8.52
C VAL A 272 0.75 19.50 9.80
N VAL A 273 1.97 19.87 10.21
CA VAL A 273 2.20 20.74 11.37
C VAL A 273 1.53 22.10 11.17
N GLY A 274 1.63 22.65 9.95
CA GLY A 274 1.01 23.93 9.58
C GLY A 274 -0.50 23.94 9.81
N TYR A 275 -1.25 23.04 9.16
CA TYR A 275 -2.70 23.04 9.33
C TYR A 275 -3.15 22.63 10.73
N ALA A 276 -2.42 21.73 11.38
CA ALA A 276 -2.71 21.33 12.75
C ALA A 276 -2.60 22.53 13.71
N ALA A 277 -1.56 23.34 13.54
CA ALA A 277 -1.32 24.50 14.40
C ALA A 277 -2.25 25.69 14.09
N THR A 278 -2.67 25.89 12.84
CA THR A 278 -3.46 27.07 12.44
C THR A 278 -4.96 26.85 12.40
N CYS A 279 -5.41 25.62 12.13
CA CYS A 279 -6.82 25.34 11.84
C CYS A 279 -7.55 24.55 12.93
N TYR A 280 -6.84 23.94 13.88
CA TYR A 280 -7.45 23.20 14.98
C TYR A 280 -7.77 24.13 16.15
N ASP A 281 -9.01 24.13 16.60
CA ASP A 281 -9.43 24.84 17.82
C ASP A 281 -9.69 23.80 18.93
N PRO A 282 -8.89 23.80 20.02
CA PRO A 282 -9.12 22.92 21.17
C PRO A 282 -10.51 23.07 21.81
N ALA A 283 -11.16 24.23 21.68
CA ALA A 283 -12.49 24.48 22.25
C ALA A 283 -13.60 23.76 21.49
N SER A 284 -13.48 23.65 20.16
CA SER A 284 -14.45 22.89 19.34
C SER A 284 -14.03 21.43 19.15
N ALA A 285 -12.74 21.12 19.32
CA ALA A 285 -12.14 19.80 19.18
C ALA A 285 -12.56 19.07 17.89
N THR A 286 -12.87 19.82 16.82
CA THR A 286 -13.35 19.24 15.56
C THR A 286 -12.16 18.65 14.79
N PRO A 287 -12.17 17.36 14.43
CA PRO A 287 -11.10 16.73 13.67
C PRO A 287 -10.89 17.37 12.29
N LEU A 288 -9.63 17.33 11.82
CA LEU A 288 -9.22 17.91 10.54
C LEU A 288 -8.69 16.85 9.59
N ILE A 289 -8.95 17.04 8.31
CA ILE A 289 -8.35 16.30 7.20
C ILE A 289 -7.48 17.29 6.42
N GLY A 290 -6.17 17.07 6.39
CA GLY A 290 -5.27 17.82 5.54
C GLY A 290 -5.39 17.35 4.09
N PHE A 291 -5.47 18.29 3.15
CA PHE A 291 -5.51 18.05 1.71
C PHE A 291 -4.50 18.98 1.04
N ASP A 292 -3.29 18.45 0.81
CA ASP A 292 -2.22 19.14 0.07
C ASP A 292 -2.24 18.70 -1.39
N MET A 293 -2.59 19.59 -2.31
CA MET A 293 -2.54 19.26 -3.74
C MET A 293 -1.48 20.10 -4.45
N GLY A 294 -0.43 19.41 -4.89
CA GLY A 294 0.67 19.97 -5.66
C GLY A 294 0.53 19.74 -7.17
N GLY A 295 1.65 19.92 -7.88
CA GLY A 295 1.75 19.66 -9.32
C GLY A 295 1.84 18.18 -9.67
N THR A 296 2.43 17.34 -8.83
CA THR A 296 2.70 15.93 -9.14
C THR A 296 1.81 14.95 -8.39
N SER A 297 1.43 15.31 -7.17
CA SER A 297 0.76 14.43 -6.22
C SER A 297 -0.17 15.21 -5.30
N THR A 298 -0.98 14.46 -4.56
CA THR A 298 -1.81 14.96 -3.45
C THR A 298 -1.44 14.19 -2.19
N ASP A 299 -1.16 14.89 -1.10
CA ASP A 299 -0.90 14.32 0.21
C ASP A 299 -2.10 14.56 1.14
N VAL A 300 -2.61 13.48 1.74
CA VAL A 300 -3.73 13.57 2.69
C VAL A 300 -3.36 13.02 4.06
N SER A 301 -3.81 13.70 5.11
CA SER A 301 -3.48 13.35 6.50
C SER A 301 -4.64 13.65 7.45
N ARG A 302 -4.61 13.04 8.65
CA ARG A 302 -5.62 13.27 9.71
C ARG A 302 -5.00 13.96 10.90
N TYR A 303 -5.73 14.91 11.49
CA TYR A 303 -5.41 15.45 12.80
C TYR A 303 -6.65 15.42 13.70
N SER A 304 -6.51 14.88 14.92
CA SER A 304 -7.57 14.87 15.92
C SER A 304 -7.00 14.90 17.33
N ASP A 305 -7.84 15.22 18.31
CA ASP A 305 -7.53 15.10 19.74
C ASP A 305 -6.29 15.92 20.16
N GLY A 306 -5.95 16.96 19.39
CA GLY A 306 -4.79 17.81 19.61
C GLY A 306 -3.44 17.11 19.38
N LYS A 307 -3.39 16.02 18.60
CA LYS A 307 -2.17 15.22 18.40
C LYS A 307 -1.93 14.82 16.95
N LEU A 308 -0.64 14.82 16.60
CA LEU A 308 -0.15 14.29 15.33
C LEU A 308 -0.28 12.76 15.33
N GLN A 309 -0.77 12.21 14.21
CA GLN A 309 -0.86 10.76 14.04
C GLN A 309 0.41 10.23 13.42
N HIS A 310 1.05 9.26 14.08
CA HIS A 310 2.24 8.59 13.58
C HIS A 310 1.95 7.16 13.10
N VAL A 311 2.64 6.78 12.03
CA VAL A 311 2.79 5.41 11.53
C VAL A 311 4.27 5.02 11.62
N PHE A 312 4.53 3.72 11.73
CA PHE A 312 5.88 3.20 11.98
C PHE A 312 6.40 2.28 10.88
N GLU A 313 5.54 1.85 9.97
CA GLU A 313 5.88 1.02 8.83
C GLU A 313 5.13 1.59 7.61
N THR A 314 5.87 2.10 6.64
CA THR A 314 5.35 2.66 5.39
C THR A 314 6.04 2.02 4.20
N VAL A 315 5.46 2.15 3.00
CA VAL A 315 6.10 1.70 1.75
C VAL A 315 6.37 2.92 0.89
N THR A 316 7.64 3.17 0.58
CA THR A 316 8.07 4.29 -0.29
C THR A 316 8.95 3.73 -1.41
N ALA A 317 8.66 4.10 -2.67
CA ALA A 317 9.38 3.57 -3.84
C ALA A 317 9.43 2.02 -3.91
N GLY A 318 8.42 1.36 -3.37
CA GLY A 318 8.34 -0.10 -3.27
C GLY A 318 9.23 -0.73 -2.20
N VAL A 319 9.86 0.07 -1.34
CA VAL A 319 10.69 -0.37 -0.22
C VAL A 319 9.93 -0.15 1.09
N THR A 320 9.84 -1.16 1.94
CA THR A 320 9.25 -1.02 3.27
C THR A 320 10.22 -0.30 4.19
N VAL A 321 9.80 0.83 4.75
CA VAL A 321 10.58 1.66 5.67
C VAL A 321 9.93 1.59 7.05
N GLN A 322 10.70 1.18 8.04
CA GLN A 322 10.34 1.18 9.45
C GLN A 322 10.94 2.42 10.11
N SER A 323 10.14 3.46 10.29
CA SER A 323 10.55 4.68 11.00
C SER A 323 9.29 5.40 11.46
N PRO A 324 9.31 6.14 12.58
CA PRO A 324 8.22 7.05 12.92
C PRO A 324 8.05 8.08 11.80
N GLN A 325 6.84 8.17 11.26
CA GLN A 325 6.44 9.12 10.22
C GLN A 325 5.02 9.60 10.52
N LEU A 326 4.64 10.78 10.04
CA LEU A 326 3.24 11.19 10.06
C LEU A 326 2.41 10.30 9.12
N ASP A 327 1.17 10.01 9.50
CA ASP A 327 0.21 9.23 8.70
C ASP A 327 -0.27 10.05 7.50
N ILE A 328 0.58 10.11 6.47
CA ILE A 328 0.38 10.83 5.21
C ILE A 328 0.20 9.79 4.10
N ASN A 329 -0.96 9.82 3.45
CA ASN A 329 -1.22 9.02 2.25
C ASN A 329 -1.05 9.89 1.01
N THR A 330 -0.07 9.56 0.19
CA THR A 330 0.18 10.22 -1.10
C THR A 330 -0.58 9.53 -2.21
N VAL A 331 -1.29 10.30 -3.04
CA VAL A 331 -1.90 9.82 -4.28
C VAL A 331 -1.22 10.47 -5.48
N ALA A 332 -0.96 9.66 -6.52
CA ALA A 332 -0.40 10.09 -7.80
C ALA A 332 -1.44 10.84 -8.67
N ALA A 333 -2.16 11.76 -8.06
CA ALA A 333 -3.13 12.66 -8.68
C ALA A 333 -2.79 14.08 -8.22
N GLY A 334 -2.33 14.93 -9.14
CA GLY A 334 -2.01 16.34 -8.90
C GLY A 334 -2.33 17.16 -10.15
N GLY A 335 -1.96 18.45 -10.16
CA GLY A 335 -2.24 19.33 -11.31
C GLY A 335 -1.65 18.84 -12.65
N GLY A 336 -0.49 18.20 -12.60
CA GLY A 336 0.24 17.66 -13.74
C GLY A 336 -0.12 16.22 -14.09
N SER A 337 -1.10 15.59 -13.44
CA SER A 337 -1.48 14.21 -13.79
C SER A 337 -2.10 14.12 -15.17
N ASN A 338 -1.62 13.17 -15.98
CA ASN A 338 -2.00 13.00 -17.38
C ASN A 338 -3.48 12.58 -17.50
N LEU A 339 -4.17 13.10 -18.52
CA LEU A 339 -5.55 12.76 -18.86
C LEU A 339 -5.57 11.84 -20.09
N ALA A 340 -6.24 10.69 -19.99
CA ALA A 340 -6.38 9.73 -21.08
C ALA A 340 -7.77 9.10 -21.13
N TYR A 341 -8.23 8.75 -22.34
CA TYR A 341 -9.45 7.95 -22.55
C TYR A 341 -9.05 6.57 -23.06
N LYS A 342 -9.42 5.52 -22.31
CA LYS A 342 -9.06 4.12 -22.63
C LYS A 342 -10.27 3.22 -22.38
N ASN A 343 -10.67 2.42 -23.36
CA ASN A 343 -11.75 1.42 -23.25
C ASN A 343 -13.07 1.93 -22.69
N GLY A 344 -13.53 3.09 -23.16
CA GLY A 344 -14.79 3.65 -22.67
C GLY A 344 -14.68 4.38 -21.33
N LEU A 345 -13.52 4.36 -20.65
CA LEU A 345 -13.31 4.93 -19.33
C LEU A 345 -12.38 6.16 -19.37
N PHE A 346 -12.68 7.13 -18.51
CA PHE A 346 -11.83 8.30 -18.25
C PHE A 346 -10.74 7.91 -17.24
N VAL A 347 -9.48 8.18 -17.57
CA VAL A 347 -8.31 7.83 -16.73
C VAL A 347 -7.51 9.09 -16.40
N VAL A 348 -7.17 9.25 -15.13
CA VAL A 348 -6.35 10.36 -14.61
C VAL A 348 -5.14 9.78 -13.87
N GLY A 349 -3.93 10.11 -14.32
CA GLY A 349 -2.69 9.56 -13.75
C GLY A 349 -2.51 8.05 -14.03
N PRO A 350 -1.56 7.37 -13.35
CA PRO A 350 -0.66 7.88 -12.31
C PRO A 350 0.52 8.69 -12.87
N GLU A 351 0.74 8.67 -14.18
CA GLU A 351 1.80 9.46 -14.81
C GLU A 351 1.55 10.96 -14.64
N SER A 352 2.63 11.71 -14.43
CA SER A 352 2.62 13.16 -14.26
C SER A 352 3.58 13.83 -15.24
N ALA A 353 3.16 14.95 -15.81
CA ALA A 353 4.00 15.81 -16.64
C ALA A 353 5.00 16.67 -15.85
N ALA A 354 4.91 16.70 -14.50
CA ALA A 354 5.74 17.50 -13.60
C ALA A 354 5.87 18.98 -14.07
N SER A 355 7.06 19.59 -13.96
CA SER A 355 7.36 20.93 -14.50
C SER A 355 8.01 20.92 -15.90
N GLU A 356 8.47 19.74 -16.34
CA GLU A 356 9.18 19.52 -17.61
C GLU A 356 8.84 18.10 -18.13
N PRO A 357 8.16 17.95 -19.29
CA PRO A 357 7.68 19.01 -20.18
C PRO A 357 6.49 19.80 -19.62
N GLY A 358 5.94 19.42 -18.45
CA GLY A 358 4.82 20.12 -17.82
C GLY A 358 3.47 19.95 -18.54
N PRO A 359 2.37 20.49 -17.98
CA PRO A 359 1.08 20.60 -18.66
C PRO A 359 1.16 21.21 -20.06
N ALA A 360 0.19 20.92 -20.94
CA ALA A 360 0.16 21.48 -22.29
C ALA A 360 0.19 23.02 -22.27
N CYS A 361 -0.46 23.63 -21.29
CA CYS A 361 -0.49 25.08 -21.09
C CYS A 361 0.83 25.71 -20.63
N TYR A 362 1.88 24.93 -20.30
CA TYR A 362 3.19 25.46 -19.86
C TYR A 362 4.11 25.89 -21.02
N ARG A 363 3.65 25.78 -22.27
CA ARG A 363 4.39 26.18 -23.49
C ARG A 363 5.65 25.35 -23.77
N LYS A 364 5.68 24.11 -23.30
CA LYS A 364 6.82 23.18 -23.41
C LYS A 364 6.48 21.87 -24.13
N GLY A 365 5.28 21.77 -24.71
CA GLY A 365 4.87 20.63 -25.55
C GLY A 365 4.35 19.40 -24.79
N GLY A 366 4.10 19.48 -23.48
CA GLY A 366 3.62 18.34 -22.69
C GLY A 366 2.14 17.95 -22.89
N PRO A 367 1.68 16.85 -22.27
CA PRO A 367 0.35 16.24 -22.48
C PRO A 367 -0.80 17.04 -21.84
N LEU A 368 -2.06 16.61 -22.07
CA LEU A 368 -3.22 17.15 -21.32
C LEU A 368 -3.15 16.70 -19.86
N THR A 369 -3.30 17.65 -18.93
CA THR A 369 -3.32 17.38 -17.48
C THR A 369 -4.53 17.99 -16.75
N VAL A 370 -4.67 17.70 -15.46
CA VAL A 370 -5.70 18.30 -14.58
C VAL A 370 -5.62 19.85 -14.57
N THR A 371 -4.42 20.42 -14.62
CA THR A 371 -4.19 21.86 -14.76
C THR A 371 -4.75 22.39 -16.08
N ASP A 372 -4.58 21.66 -17.19
CA ASP A 372 -5.17 22.04 -18.48
C ASP A 372 -6.70 22.01 -18.42
N ALA A 373 -7.30 21.01 -17.75
CA ALA A 373 -8.74 20.95 -17.55
C ALA A 373 -9.27 22.14 -16.74
N ASN A 374 -8.60 22.51 -15.64
CA ASN A 374 -8.99 23.68 -14.84
C ASN A 374 -8.82 24.99 -15.62
N LEU A 375 -7.77 25.13 -16.42
CA LEU A 375 -7.57 26.29 -17.29
C LEU A 375 -8.66 26.37 -18.37
N PHE A 376 -8.92 25.26 -19.06
CA PHE A 376 -9.90 25.20 -20.16
C PHE A 376 -11.32 25.54 -19.69
N LEU A 377 -11.70 25.13 -18.48
CA LEU A 377 -13.01 25.40 -17.88
C LEU A 377 -13.10 26.77 -17.18
N GLY A 378 -12.07 27.60 -17.26
CA GLY A 378 -12.03 28.93 -16.64
C GLY A 378 -11.83 28.94 -15.11
N ARG A 379 -11.52 27.77 -14.51
CA ARG A 379 -11.29 27.61 -13.06
C ARG A 379 -9.92 28.08 -12.62
N LEU A 380 -8.93 28.06 -13.52
CA LEU A 380 -7.59 28.60 -13.32
C LEU A 380 -7.41 29.88 -14.14
N LEU A 381 -6.83 30.92 -13.53
CA LEU A 381 -6.77 32.27 -14.10
C LEU A 381 -5.34 32.65 -14.55
N PRO A 382 -5.08 32.74 -15.87
CA PRO A 382 -3.77 33.17 -16.40
C PRO A 382 -3.32 34.55 -15.91
N GLU A 383 -4.25 35.45 -15.57
CA GLU A 383 -3.96 36.82 -15.14
C GLU A 383 -3.34 36.90 -13.74
N TYR A 384 -3.66 35.94 -12.87
CA TYR A 384 -3.14 35.86 -11.50
C TYR A 384 -2.03 34.82 -11.35
N PHE A 385 -1.78 34.02 -12.38
CA PHE A 385 -0.69 33.06 -12.38
C PHE A 385 0.67 33.75 -12.61
N PRO A 386 1.74 33.35 -11.91
CA PRO A 386 3.07 33.90 -12.13
C PRO A 386 3.50 33.82 -13.60
N ARG A 387 3.98 34.94 -14.16
CA ARG A 387 4.54 35.01 -15.50
C ARG A 387 5.96 34.47 -15.49
N ILE A 388 6.11 33.15 -15.49
CA ILE A 388 7.40 32.46 -15.38
C ILE A 388 7.62 31.47 -16.52
N PHE A 389 6.81 31.54 -17.58
CA PHE A 389 6.88 30.64 -18.73
C PHE A 389 7.50 31.31 -19.95
N GLY A 390 7.81 30.48 -20.96
CA GLY A 390 8.46 30.90 -22.20
C GLY A 390 9.97 31.12 -22.03
N PRO A 391 10.70 31.39 -23.13
CA PRO A 391 12.17 31.44 -23.13
C PRO A 391 12.80 32.55 -22.26
N LYS A 392 12.00 33.54 -21.81
CA LYS A 392 12.44 34.70 -21.02
C LYS A 392 11.78 34.79 -19.63
N GLU A 393 11.00 33.79 -19.22
CA GLU A 393 10.26 33.78 -17.94
C GLU A 393 9.36 35.01 -17.75
N ASP A 394 8.64 35.41 -18.79
CA ASP A 394 7.77 36.60 -18.78
C ASP A 394 6.37 36.34 -19.37
N GLN A 395 6.07 35.09 -19.75
CA GLN A 395 4.80 34.70 -20.36
C GLN A 395 3.87 33.99 -19.38
N SER A 396 2.56 34.10 -19.62
CA SER A 396 1.52 33.38 -18.88
C SER A 396 1.18 32.03 -19.55
N LEU A 397 0.27 31.27 -18.94
CA LEU A 397 -0.24 29.99 -19.43
C LEU A 397 -0.81 30.09 -20.85
N ASP A 398 -0.77 29.00 -21.60
CA ASP A 398 -1.29 28.88 -22.96
C ASP A 398 -2.65 28.18 -22.99
N TYR A 399 -3.71 28.98 -23.13
CA TYR A 399 -5.08 28.47 -23.23
C TYR A 399 -5.31 27.72 -24.55
N ASP A 400 -4.82 28.27 -25.66
CA ASP A 400 -5.09 27.74 -27.00
C ASP A 400 -4.47 26.35 -27.19
N ALA A 401 -3.28 26.13 -26.62
CA ALA A 401 -2.63 24.83 -26.61
C ALA A 401 -3.45 23.75 -25.86
N ALA A 402 -4.10 24.11 -24.75
CA ALA A 402 -4.97 23.20 -24.01
C ALA A 402 -6.29 22.94 -24.76
N ALA A 403 -6.90 24.01 -25.31
CA ALA A 403 -8.16 23.93 -26.05
C ALA A 403 -8.06 23.00 -27.27
N ALA A 404 -7.05 23.18 -28.11
CA ALA A 404 -6.84 22.36 -29.31
C ALA A 404 -6.70 20.86 -29.00
N LYS A 405 -6.06 20.52 -27.87
CA LYS A 405 -5.93 19.11 -27.45
C LYS A 405 -7.23 18.54 -26.91
N PHE A 406 -8.04 19.31 -26.17
CA PHE A 406 -9.35 18.85 -25.70
C PHE A 406 -10.33 18.66 -26.86
N GLU A 407 -10.29 19.52 -27.87
CA GLU A 407 -11.08 19.35 -29.10
C GLU A 407 -10.74 18.02 -29.78
N ALA A 408 -9.46 17.76 -30.03
CA ALA A 408 -9.00 16.51 -30.65
C ALA A 408 -9.39 15.26 -29.83
N LEU A 409 -9.26 15.31 -28.50
CA LEU A 409 -9.66 14.21 -27.62
C LEU A 409 -11.18 13.97 -27.65
N THR A 410 -11.97 15.05 -27.73
CA THR A 410 -13.43 14.98 -27.80
C THR A 410 -13.91 14.36 -29.11
N GLU A 411 -13.29 14.71 -30.24
CA GLU A 411 -13.55 14.07 -31.53
C GLU A 411 -13.29 12.56 -31.45
N HIS A 412 -12.18 12.16 -30.82
CA HIS A 412 -11.86 10.75 -30.63
C HIS A 412 -12.91 10.02 -29.77
N ILE A 413 -13.32 10.59 -28.63
CA ILE A 413 -14.34 10.01 -27.74
C ILE A 413 -15.69 9.88 -28.47
N ASN A 414 -16.13 10.92 -29.18
CA ASN A 414 -17.40 10.91 -29.90
C ASN A 414 -17.39 9.96 -31.10
N SER A 415 -16.22 9.70 -31.71
CA SER A 415 -16.09 8.72 -32.80
C SER A 415 -16.13 7.27 -32.35
N THR A 416 -15.81 7.00 -31.07
CA THR A 416 -15.65 5.65 -30.52
C THR A 416 -16.76 5.24 -29.55
N SER A 417 -17.48 6.20 -28.96
CA SER A 417 -18.57 5.94 -28.03
C SER A 417 -19.92 5.79 -28.74
N GLY A 418 -20.72 4.80 -28.35
CA GLY A 418 -22.12 4.65 -28.78
C GLY A 418 -23.11 5.53 -28.00
N GLY A 419 -22.60 6.45 -27.19
CA GLY A 419 -23.39 7.34 -26.32
C GLY A 419 -23.78 8.66 -27.00
N ALA A 420 -24.42 9.55 -26.24
CA ALA A 420 -24.69 10.90 -26.72
C ALA A 420 -23.38 11.68 -26.89
N PRO A 421 -23.23 12.48 -27.96
CA PRO A 421 -22.01 13.24 -28.21
C PRO A 421 -21.73 14.24 -27.08
N MET A 422 -20.49 14.25 -26.60
CA MET A 422 -20.02 15.15 -25.55
C MET A 422 -19.38 16.41 -26.15
N THR A 423 -19.49 17.54 -25.45
CA THR A 423 -18.72 18.76 -25.77
C THR A 423 -17.32 18.71 -25.14
N PRO A 424 -16.35 19.49 -25.63
CA PRO A 424 -15.02 19.58 -25.01
C PRO A 424 -15.06 19.96 -23.53
N GLN A 425 -15.98 20.85 -23.14
CA GLN A 425 -16.18 21.26 -21.75
C GLN A 425 -16.69 20.09 -20.89
N GLN A 426 -17.61 19.27 -21.42
CA GLN A 426 -18.09 18.08 -20.72
C GLN A 426 -16.98 17.04 -20.54
N VAL A 427 -16.13 16.85 -21.54
CA VAL A 427 -14.96 15.95 -21.45
C VAL A 427 -13.97 16.44 -20.39
N ALA A 428 -13.58 17.72 -20.43
CA ALA A 428 -12.69 18.30 -19.43
C ALA A 428 -13.28 18.24 -18.01
N HIS A 429 -14.57 18.52 -17.85
CA HIS A 429 -15.26 18.41 -16.57
C HIS A 429 -15.32 16.96 -16.06
N GLY A 430 -15.56 15.99 -16.96
CA GLY A 430 -15.53 14.56 -16.64
C GLY A 430 -14.19 14.13 -16.03
N PHE A 431 -13.07 14.60 -16.58
CA PHE A 431 -11.75 14.35 -16.00
C PHE A 431 -11.56 14.96 -14.61
N ILE A 432 -12.06 16.18 -14.35
CA ILE A 432 -12.02 16.77 -13.01
C ILE A 432 -12.83 15.94 -12.01
N VAL A 433 -14.01 15.46 -12.40
CA VAL A 433 -14.85 14.62 -11.54
C VAL A 433 -14.14 13.32 -11.20
N VAL A 434 -13.53 12.65 -12.19
CA VAL A 434 -12.74 11.43 -11.95
C VAL A 434 -11.52 11.72 -11.07
N ALA A 435 -10.80 12.82 -11.31
CA ALA A 435 -9.66 13.22 -10.47
C ALA A 435 -10.07 13.45 -9.01
N ASN A 436 -11.20 14.13 -8.77
CA ASN A 436 -11.74 14.35 -7.42
C ASN A 436 -12.12 13.04 -6.73
N GLU A 437 -12.74 12.11 -7.47
CA GLU A 437 -13.10 10.79 -6.94
C GLU A 437 -11.84 9.98 -6.56
N THR A 438 -10.80 10.00 -7.40
CA THR A 438 -9.50 9.37 -7.12
C THR A 438 -8.85 9.96 -5.86
N MET A 439 -8.90 11.29 -5.68
CA MET A 439 -8.37 11.97 -4.50
C MET A 439 -9.23 11.79 -3.23
N ALA A 440 -10.53 11.50 -3.36
CA ALA A 440 -11.42 11.26 -2.23
C ALA A 440 -11.23 9.87 -1.58
N ARG A 441 -10.76 8.88 -2.34
CA ARG A 441 -10.50 7.51 -1.87
C ARG A 441 -9.50 7.42 -0.69
N PRO A 442 -8.27 8.00 -0.74
CA PRO A 442 -7.35 7.96 0.40
C PRO A 442 -7.91 8.68 1.64
N ILE A 443 -8.75 9.69 1.46
CA ILE A 443 -9.39 10.41 2.57
C ILE A 443 -10.39 9.51 3.30
N ARG A 444 -11.21 8.76 2.55
CA ARG A 444 -12.09 7.71 3.11
C ARG A 444 -11.29 6.65 3.83
N GLN A 445 -10.21 6.15 3.21
CA GLN A 445 -9.35 5.16 3.84
C GLN A 445 -8.77 5.65 5.17
N LEU A 446 -8.33 6.90 5.24
CA LEU A 446 -7.71 7.50 6.43
C LEU A 446 -8.72 7.79 7.56
N ALA A 447 -9.96 8.15 7.24
CA ALA A 447 -11.02 8.37 8.23
C ALA A 447 -11.81 7.08 8.58
N GLU A 448 -12.41 6.45 7.58
CA GLU A 448 -13.37 5.35 7.74
C GLU A 448 -12.71 4.03 8.16
N ALA A 449 -11.44 3.78 7.79
CA ALA A 449 -10.73 2.56 8.17
C ALA A 449 -10.27 2.54 9.64
N LYS A 450 -10.40 3.68 10.35
CA LYS A 450 -10.23 3.79 11.81
C LYS A 450 -11.56 4.01 12.54
N GLY A 451 -12.69 3.86 11.82
CA GLY A 451 -14.03 3.98 12.38
C GLY A 451 -14.57 5.41 12.51
N TYR A 452 -13.98 6.40 11.83
CA TYR A 452 -14.46 7.78 11.87
C TYR A 452 -15.34 8.13 10.67
N ALA A 453 -16.43 8.87 10.92
CA ALA A 453 -17.25 9.44 9.87
C ALA A 453 -16.54 10.64 9.20
N THR A 454 -16.39 10.62 7.87
CA THR A 454 -15.79 11.74 7.12
C THR A 454 -16.52 13.05 7.38
N ALA A 455 -17.86 13.03 7.38
CA ALA A 455 -18.73 14.20 7.61
C ALA A 455 -18.52 14.90 8.98
N ALA A 456 -17.91 14.22 9.96
CA ALA A 456 -17.58 14.82 11.26
C ALA A 456 -16.28 15.66 11.24
N HIS A 457 -15.55 15.67 10.13
CA HIS A 457 -14.29 16.40 9.98
C HIS A 457 -14.52 17.74 9.27
N ARG A 458 -13.54 18.63 9.39
CA ARG A 458 -13.32 19.73 8.45
C ARG A 458 -12.16 19.37 7.53
N ILE A 459 -12.22 19.76 6.26
CA ILE A 459 -11.09 19.58 5.35
C ILE A 459 -10.28 20.87 5.30
N VAL A 460 -8.96 20.78 5.42
CA VAL A 460 -8.04 21.92 5.27
C VAL A 460 -7.35 21.79 3.93
N SER A 461 -7.60 22.75 3.05
CA SER A 461 -7.01 22.79 1.71
C SER A 461 -5.73 23.60 1.70
N PHE A 462 -4.67 22.99 1.20
CA PHE A 462 -3.38 23.62 0.98
C PHE A 462 -2.69 23.04 -0.25
N GLY A 463 -1.51 23.57 -0.58
CA GLY A 463 -0.87 23.36 -1.88
C GLY A 463 -1.46 24.25 -2.98
N GLY A 464 -0.68 24.49 -4.03
CA GLY A 464 -1.04 25.46 -5.08
C GLY A 464 -2.30 25.09 -5.89
N ALA A 465 -2.66 23.81 -5.95
CA ALA A 465 -3.84 23.33 -6.66
C ALA A 465 -5.02 22.97 -5.73
N GLY A 466 -4.81 22.92 -4.41
CA GLY A 466 -5.82 22.42 -3.47
C GLY A 466 -7.14 23.20 -3.51
N GLY A 467 -7.06 24.53 -3.56
CA GLY A 467 -8.22 25.42 -3.62
C GLY A 467 -9.14 25.21 -4.82
N GLN A 468 -8.67 24.55 -5.88
CA GLN A 468 -9.44 24.30 -7.10
C GLN A 468 -10.38 23.08 -6.95
N HIS A 469 -10.06 22.16 -6.02
CA HIS A 469 -10.72 20.86 -5.89
C HIS A 469 -11.37 20.62 -4.52
N ALA A 470 -10.90 21.27 -3.47
CA ALA A 470 -11.27 20.96 -2.08
C ALA A 470 -12.79 21.02 -1.80
N VAL A 471 -13.51 21.99 -2.36
CA VAL A 471 -14.97 22.11 -2.13
C VAL A 471 -15.75 20.95 -2.76
N ALA A 472 -15.37 20.53 -3.97
CA ALA A 472 -16.00 19.40 -4.65
C ALA A 472 -15.72 18.07 -3.92
N ILE A 473 -14.48 17.88 -3.46
CA ILE A 473 -14.10 16.73 -2.64
C ILE A 473 -14.88 16.73 -1.32
N ALA A 474 -14.95 17.87 -0.62
CA ALA A 474 -15.71 18.01 0.62
C ALA A 474 -17.19 17.61 0.43
N ALA A 475 -17.82 18.11 -0.63
CA ALA A 475 -19.19 17.75 -0.98
C ALA A 475 -19.36 16.24 -1.18
N SER A 476 -18.46 15.60 -1.93
CA SER A 476 -18.48 14.14 -2.19
C SER A 476 -18.27 13.27 -0.95
N LEU A 477 -17.67 13.84 0.11
CA LEU A 477 -17.37 13.18 1.38
C LEU A 477 -18.38 13.53 2.48
N GLY A 478 -19.37 14.38 2.19
CA GLY A 478 -20.34 14.88 3.16
C GLY A 478 -19.76 15.87 4.18
N ILE A 479 -18.58 16.44 3.91
CA ILE A 479 -17.91 17.41 4.78
C ILE A 479 -18.50 18.80 4.53
N ARG A 480 -18.96 19.45 5.61
CA ARG A 480 -19.64 20.77 5.52
C ARG A 480 -18.70 21.97 5.48
N THR A 481 -17.46 21.83 5.93
CA THR A 481 -16.57 22.97 6.12
C THR A 481 -15.20 22.71 5.52
N VAL A 482 -14.78 23.61 4.62
CA VAL A 482 -13.42 23.69 4.07
C VAL A 482 -12.72 24.88 4.70
N LEU A 483 -11.52 24.68 5.22
CA LEU A 483 -10.65 25.72 5.75
C LEU A 483 -9.51 25.95 4.76
N ILE A 484 -9.22 27.20 4.43
CA ILE A 484 -8.15 27.57 3.52
C ILE A 484 -7.32 28.65 4.22
N HIS A 485 -6.09 28.34 4.60
CA HIS A 485 -5.21 29.35 5.21
C HIS A 485 -4.74 30.36 4.15
N ARG A 486 -4.49 31.62 4.53
CA ARG A 486 -3.94 32.63 3.59
C ARG A 486 -2.59 32.22 2.99
N TYR A 487 -1.82 31.42 3.70
CA TYR A 487 -0.57 30.80 3.20
C TYR A 487 -0.76 29.37 2.71
N SER A 488 -1.96 28.97 2.26
CA SER A 488 -2.25 27.61 1.77
C SER A 488 -1.22 27.10 0.75
N SER A 489 -0.76 27.96 -0.16
CA SER A 489 0.20 27.64 -1.23
C SER A 489 1.65 27.44 -0.77
N VAL A 490 1.98 27.84 0.47
CA VAL A 490 3.30 27.75 1.11
C VAL A 490 3.20 27.23 2.55
N LEU A 491 2.10 26.52 2.86
CA LEU A 491 1.74 26.16 4.23
C LEU A 491 2.76 25.21 4.85
N SER A 492 3.44 24.41 4.04
CA SER A 492 4.51 23.52 4.47
C SER A 492 5.71 24.29 5.04
N ALA A 493 6.17 25.33 4.34
CA ALA A 493 7.23 26.20 4.85
C ALA A 493 6.78 26.96 6.12
N TYR A 494 5.55 27.46 6.14
CA TYR A 494 5.00 28.12 7.33
C TYR A 494 4.87 27.14 8.53
N GLY A 495 4.45 25.91 8.29
CA GLY A 495 4.35 24.87 9.30
C GLY A 495 5.71 24.47 9.88
N MET A 496 6.79 24.54 9.10
CA MET A 496 8.15 24.40 9.63
C MET A 496 8.52 25.55 10.58
N MET A 497 8.12 26.78 10.26
CA MET A 497 8.25 27.91 11.20
C MET A 497 7.47 27.65 12.50
N LEU A 498 6.36 26.92 12.42
CA LEU A 498 5.51 26.51 13.53
C LEU A 498 5.86 25.13 14.11
N ALA A 499 6.97 24.50 13.74
CA ALA A 499 7.32 23.19 14.30
C ALA A 499 8.09 23.33 15.62
N ASP A 500 7.92 22.36 16.50
CA ASP A 500 8.71 22.24 17.74
C ASP A 500 9.90 21.28 17.49
N VAL A 501 10.94 21.40 18.33
CA VAL A 501 12.07 20.46 18.31
C VAL A 501 11.67 19.24 19.12
N VAL A 502 11.89 18.05 18.58
CA VAL A 502 11.44 16.80 19.20
C VAL A 502 12.61 15.83 19.33
N GLU A 503 12.66 15.13 20.45
CA GLU A 503 13.49 13.94 20.63
C GLU A 503 12.60 12.74 20.95
N ASP A 504 12.76 11.66 20.19
CA ASP A 504 11.97 10.44 20.29
C ASP A 504 12.86 9.26 20.63
N VAL A 505 12.57 8.60 21.76
CA VAL A 505 13.36 7.48 22.27
C VAL A 505 12.43 6.30 22.55
N LEU A 506 12.80 5.13 22.02
CA LEU A 506 12.04 3.89 22.12
C LEU A 506 12.92 2.74 22.61
N GLU A 507 12.31 1.82 23.34
CA GLU A 507 12.94 0.61 23.83
C GLU A 507 12.00 -0.61 23.74
N PRO A 508 12.46 -1.74 23.17
CA PRO A 508 11.68 -2.98 23.13
C PRO A 508 11.31 -3.50 24.52
N CYS A 509 10.12 -4.06 24.64
CA CYS A 509 9.61 -4.65 25.86
C CYS A 509 8.82 -5.94 25.55
N SER A 510 8.60 -6.79 26.55
CA SER A 510 7.74 -7.96 26.39
C SER A 510 7.18 -8.35 27.75
N VAL A 511 6.26 -7.53 28.26
CA VAL A 511 5.63 -7.72 29.58
C VAL A 511 4.11 -7.56 29.49
N PRO A 512 3.32 -8.21 30.34
CA PRO A 512 1.88 -7.99 30.39
C PRO A 512 1.52 -6.60 30.95
N LEU A 513 0.48 -5.98 30.40
CA LEU A 513 -0.04 -4.69 30.87
C LEU A 513 -0.99 -4.90 32.06
N ASP A 514 -0.40 -5.16 33.22
CA ASP A 514 -1.09 -5.35 34.49
C ASP A 514 -0.36 -4.69 35.67
N ASN A 515 -0.88 -4.88 36.88
CA ASN A 515 -0.29 -4.29 38.09
C ASN A 515 1.09 -4.88 38.46
N SER A 516 1.43 -6.09 37.98
CA SER A 516 2.70 -6.74 38.30
C SER A 516 3.88 -6.13 37.53
N SER A 517 3.63 -5.68 36.30
CA SER A 517 4.65 -5.10 35.42
C SER A 517 4.76 -3.57 35.50
N ARG A 518 3.84 -2.92 36.24
CA ARG A 518 3.75 -1.46 36.32
C ARG A 518 5.05 -0.79 36.74
N ALA A 519 5.67 -1.24 37.84
CA ALA A 519 6.91 -0.64 38.34
C ALA A 519 8.06 -0.73 37.32
N THR A 520 8.13 -1.84 36.58
CA THR A 520 9.13 -2.04 35.51
C THR A 520 8.90 -1.09 34.35
N LEU A 521 7.65 -0.90 33.92
CA LEU A 521 7.30 0.03 32.85
C LEU A 521 7.53 1.50 33.26
N GLU A 522 7.18 1.87 34.50
CA GLU A 522 7.44 3.21 35.04
C GLU A 522 8.95 3.51 35.07
N ALA A 523 9.78 2.56 35.49
CA ALA A 523 11.24 2.73 35.51
C ALA A 523 11.83 2.91 34.11
N ARG A 524 11.37 2.12 33.13
CA ARG A 524 11.81 2.24 31.72
C ARG A 524 11.41 3.58 31.11
N LEU A 525 10.17 4.03 31.33
CA LEU A 525 9.70 5.34 30.87
C LEU A 525 10.50 6.49 31.51
N ALA A 526 10.84 6.38 32.80
CA ALA A 526 11.66 7.38 33.48
C ALA A 526 13.09 7.48 32.91
N ASP A 527 13.72 6.34 32.62
CA ASP A 527 15.04 6.31 31.97
C ASP A 527 15.01 6.91 30.56
N LEU A 528 13.99 6.57 29.76
CA LEU A 528 13.78 7.15 28.43
C LEU A 528 13.58 8.67 28.49
N ARG A 529 12.85 9.19 29.50
CA ARG A 529 12.68 10.62 29.72
C ARG A 529 14.01 11.33 29.98
N GLU A 530 14.85 10.79 30.86
CA GLU A 530 16.16 11.41 31.15
C GLU A 530 17.08 11.41 29.92
N ARG A 531 17.07 10.33 29.12
CA ARG A 531 17.79 10.29 27.84
C ARG A 531 17.33 11.38 26.88
N ALA A 532 16.02 11.50 26.66
CA ALA A 532 15.45 12.52 25.77
C ALA A 532 15.72 13.95 26.28
N ARG A 533 15.59 14.16 27.59
CA ARG A 533 15.87 15.42 28.29
C ARG A 533 17.31 15.88 28.08
N ALA A 534 18.28 14.97 28.22
CA ALA A 534 19.69 15.29 28.05
C ALA A 534 19.99 15.84 26.64
N VAL A 535 19.33 15.31 25.60
CA VAL A 535 19.46 15.78 24.22
C VAL A 535 18.87 17.17 24.03
N LEU A 536 17.65 17.43 24.50
CA LEU A 536 17.02 18.74 24.36
C LEU A 536 17.73 19.83 25.18
N CYS A 537 18.19 19.52 26.40
CA CYS A 537 19.02 20.43 27.18
C CYS A 537 20.37 20.71 26.52
N ALA A 538 20.95 19.75 25.79
CA ALA A 538 22.16 19.99 25.01
C ALA A 538 21.95 21.01 23.88
N GLN A 539 20.71 21.14 23.41
CA GLN A 539 20.22 22.14 22.44
C GLN A 539 19.69 23.43 23.10
N GLU A 540 19.99 23.65 24.39
CA GLU A 540 19.66 24.85 25.17
C GLU A 540 18.16 25.06 25.50
N PHE A 541 17.33 24.02 25.39
CA PHE A 541 15.98 24.06 25.96
C PHE A 541 16.04 24.00 27.49
N ARG A 542 15.26 24.85 28.16
CA ARG A 542 15.09 24.81 29.61
C ARG A 542 14.12 23.69 29.96
N ASP A 543 14.31 23.10 31.13
CA ASP A 543 13.47 22.01 31.63
C ASP A 543 11.96 22.36 31.65
N ALA A 544 11.63 23.61 31.99
CA ALA A 544 10.27 24.13 32.02
C ALA A 544 9.61 24.26 30.63
N ASP A 545 10.40 24.23 29.55
CA ASP A 545 9.94 24.33 28.17
C ASP A 545 9.85 22.94 27.50
N ILE A 546 10.07 21.85 28.24
CA ILE A 546 10.03 20.47 27.72
C ILE A 546 8.76 19.78 28.20
N GLU A 547 7.95 19.31 27.24
CA GLU A 547 6.78 18.45 27.48
C GLU A 547 7.10 17.00 27.15
N TYR A 548 6.54 16.05 27.90
CA TYR A 548 6.76 14.61 27.70
C TYR A 548 5.47 13.89 27.37
N GLU A 549 5.52 13.04 26.36
CA GLU A 549 4.44 12.13 25.98
C GLU A 549 4.91 10.68 26.15
N ASP A 550 4.28 9.96 27.09
CA ASP A 550 4.59 8.55 27.37
C ASP A 550 3.67 7.64 26.58
N TYR A 551 4.26 6.67 25.87
CA TYR A 551 3.54 5.70 25.08
C TYR A 551 3.91 4.26 25.45
N VAL A 552 2.94 3.37 25.34
CA VAL A 552 3.15 1.91 25.32
C VAL A 552 2.56 1.34 24.05
N ASN A 553 3.32 0.53 23.33
CA ASN A 553 2.80 -0.21 22.19
C ASN A 553 2.20 -1.52 22.68
N ALA A 554 0.87 -1.63 22.65
CA ALA A 554 0.13 -2.69 23.32
C ALA A 554 -0.68 -3.53 22.33
N ARG A 555 -0.83 -4.83 22.60
CA ARG A 555 -1.68 -5.74 21.82
C ARG A 555 -2.30 -6.81 22.69
N PHE A 556 -3.36 -7.46 22.21
CA PHE A 556 -3.87 -8.67 22.84
C PHE A 556 -2.92 -9.85 22.62
N SER A 557 -2.80 -10.72 23.63
CA SER A 557 -2.01 -11.94 23.55
C SER A 557 -2.50 -12.81 22.39
N GLY A 558 -1.55 -13.34 21.60
CA GLY A 558 -1.81 -14.09 20.37
C GLY A 558 -2.15 -13.24 19.14
N THR A 559 -2.42 -11.94 19.27
CA THR A 559 -2.60 -11.02 18.13
C THR A 559 -1.29 -10.31 17.78
N GLU A 560 -1.22 -9.64 16.62
CA GLU A 560 -0.09 -8.81 16.18
C GLU A 560 -0.48 -7.35 15.87
N SER A 561 -1.76 -6.99 16.07
CA SER A 561 -2.18 -5.59 15.95
C SER A 561 -1.75 -4.88 17.21
N ALA A 562 -0.52 -4.37 17.23
CA ALA A 562 -0.07 -3.46 18.25
C ALA A 562 -0.64 -2.06 17.99
N ILE A 563 -1.14 -1.45 19.04
CA ILE A 563 -1.70 -0.10 19.06
C ILE A 563 -0.80 0.71 19.97
N MET A 564 -0.26 1.81 19.44
CA MET A 564 0.50 2.75 20.23
C MET A 564 -0.46 3.55 21.11
N VAL A 565 -0.41 3.32 22.43
CA VAL A 565 -1.33 3.92 23.40
C VAL A 565 -0.59 4.99 24.18
N LEU A 566 -1.07 6.22 24.06
CA LEU A 566 -0.61 7.31 24.91
C LEU A 566 -1.17 7.16 26.33
N ARG A 567 -0.35 7.54 27.31
CA ARG A 567 -0.76 7.70 28.70
C ARG A 567 -1.92 8.68 28.85
N GLY A 568 -3.08 8.19 29.28
CA GLY A 568 -4.22 9.00 29.72
C GLY A 568 -4.01 9.62 31.11
N SER A 569 -5.09 9.95 31.82
CA SER A 569 -4.98 10.37 33.24
C SER A 569 -4.35 9.25 34.09
N GLU A 570 -3.30 9.59 34.84
CA GLU A 570 -2.50 8.68 35.68
C GLU A 570 -1.85 7.47 34.97
N TRP A 571 -2.57 6.35 34.79
CA TRP A 571 -2.05 5.07 34.27
C TRP A 571 -3.10 4.29 33.45
N ALA A 572 -4.03 4.99 32.79
CA ALA A 572 -5.17 4.41 32.06
C ALA A 572 -4.84 3.76 30.69
N PHE A 573 -3.67 3.12 30.54
CA PHE A 573 -3.26 2.51 29.26
C PHE A 573 -4.21 1.40 28.80
N ARG A 574 -4.67 0.53 29.71
CA ARG A 574 -5.59 -0.57 29.39
C ARG A 574 -6.94 -0.08 28.87
N GLU A 575 -7.52 0.92 29.54
CA GLU A 575 -8.82 1.50 29.17
C GLU A 575 -8.74 2.19 27.81
N THR A 576 -7.68 2.97 27.61
CA THR A 576 -7.41 3.67 26.33
C THR A 576 -7.20 2.65 25.21
N PHE A 577 -6.43 1.59 25.44
CA PHE A 577 -6.24 0.50 24.48
C PHE A 577 -7.57 -0.15 24.08
N CYS A 578 -8.39 -0.56 25.05
CA CYS A 578 -9.68 -1.19 24.78
C CYS A 578 -10.65 -0.26 24.03
N ALA A 579 -10.65 1.04 24.35
CA ALA A 579 -11.47 2.03 23.66
C ALA A 579 -11.04 2.21 22.19
N ILE A 580 -9.73 2.30 21.93
CA ILE A 580 -9.19 2.38 20.57
C ILE A 580 -9.51 1.08 19.80
N HIS A 581 -9.26 -0.08 20.40
CA HIS A 581 -9.54 -1.38 19.79
C HIS A 581 -11.02 -1.54 19.44
N LYS A 582 -11.94 -1.17 20.33
CA LYS A 582 -13.38 -1.22 20.06
C LYS A 582 -13.80 -0.30 18.92
N ARG A 583 -13.21 0.89 18.82
CA ARG A 583 -13.50 1.84 17.73
C ARG A 583 -12.97 1.35 16.38
N GLU A 584 -11.73 0.89 16.34
CA GLU A 584 -11.08 0.48 15.09
C GLU A 584 -11.60 -0.87 14.57
N PHE A 585 -11.95 -1.78 15.47
CA PHE A 585 -12.29 -3.16 15.13
C PHE A 585 -13.73 -3.56 15.43
N GLY A 586 -14.49 -2.73 16.14
CA GLY A 586 -15.89 -2.98 16.50
C GLY A 586 -16.10 -3.87 17.73
N PHE A 587 -15.03 -4.45 18.29
CA PHE A 587 -15.10 -5.37 19.43
C PHE A 587 -13.84 -5.29 20.31
N VAL A 588 -13.84 -5.98 21.45
CA VAL A 588 -12.71 -6.11 22.37
C VAL A 588 -12.54 -7.60 22.69
N PHE A 589 -11.30 -8.10 22.72
CA PHE A 589 -11.05 -9.48 23.09
C PHE A 589 -11.01 -9.65 24.62
N ASP A 590 -11.45 -10.79 25.11
CA ASP A 590 -11.22 -11.22 26.49
C ASP A 590 -9.88 -11.97 26.59
N LYS A 591 -8.78 -11.24 26.42
CA LYS A 591 -7.39 -11.77 26.44
C LYS A 591 -6.47 -10.83 27.23
N GLU A 592 -5.34 -11.37 27.68
CA GLU A 592 -4.25 -10.57 28.25
C GLU A 592 -3.72 -9.54 27.25
N ILE A 593 -3.27 -8.38 27.73
CA ILE A 593 -2.66 -7.34 26.91
C ILE A 593 -1.15 -7.38 27.16
N LEU A 594 -0.34 -7.42 26.10
CA LEU A 594 1.12 -7.41 26.13
C LEU A 594 1.65 -6.07 25.63
N VAL A 595 2.73 -5.58 26.23
CA VAL A 595 3.50 -4.41 25.79
C VAL A 595 4.71 -4.90 25.00
N ASP A 596 4.78 -4.55 23.71
CA ASP A 596 5.88 -4.92 22.80
C ASP A 596 7.04 -3.90 22.83
N ASP A 597 6.75 -2.63 23.17
CA ASP A 597 7.76 -1.58 23.34
C ASP A 597 7.20 -0.40 24.14
N VAL A 598 8.13 0.40 24.68
CA VAL A 598 7.85 1.66 25.39
C VAL A 598 8.53 2.80 24.66
N ARG A 599 7.85 3.95 24.57
CA ARG A 599 8.32 5.12 23.85
C ARG A 599 8.07 6.39 24.65
N VAL A 600 9.03 7.31 24.61
CA VAL A 600 8.90 8.66 25.14
C VAL A 600 9.23 9.65 24.03
N ARG A 601 8.30 10.58 23.82
CA ARG A 601 8.50 11.74 22.94
C ARG A 601 8.63 12.98 23.80
N ALA A 602 9.79 13.63 23.75
CA ALA A 602 10.04 14.90 24.42
C ALA A 602 9.95 16.06 23.41
N VAL A 603 9.18 17.10 23.75
CA VAL A 603 8.90 18.24 22.87
C VAL A 603 9.45 19.51 23.50
N GLY A 604 10.46 20.12 22.87
CA GLY A 604 10.99 21.43 23.24
C GLY A 604 10.15 22.55 22.62
N ARG A 605 9.34 23.22 23.45
CA ARG A 605 8.44 24.30 23.02
C ARG A 605 9.21 25.55 22.63
N SER A 606 8.95 26.05 21.42
CA SER A 606 9.37 27.40 21.05
C SER A 606 8.35 28.45 21.54
N PRO A 607 8.76 29.61 22.09
CA PRO A 607 7.82 30.66 22.50
C PRO A 607 7.03 31.20 21.31
N ARG A 608 5.70 31.30 21.43
CA ARG A 608 4.78 31.78 20.38
C ARG A 608 3.74 32.73 20.94
N GLU A 609 3.39 33.76 20.17
CA GLU A 609 2.10 34.45 20.34
C GLU A 609 1.02 33.59 19.69
N GLN A 610 -0.02 33.21 20.44
CA GLN A 610 -1.16 32.49 19.89
C GLN A 610 -2.14 33.49 19.28
N ASP A 611 -2.34 33.39 17.96
CA ASP A 611 -3.46 34.06 17.31
C ASP A 611 -4.80 33.46 17.77
N MET A 612 -5.85 34.26 17.68
CA MET A 612 -7.21 33.82 17.97
C MET A 612 -7.61 32.68 17.02
N GLY A 613 -8.05 31.54 17.55
CA GLY A 613 -8.47 30.38 16.75
C GLY A 613 -9.62 30.69 15.78
N VAL A 614 -9.75 29.89 14.72
CA VAL A 614 -10.74 30.09 13.64
C VAL A 614 -12.17 30.23 14.18
N ASP A 615 -12.60 29.33 15.07
CA ASP A 615 -13.97 29.38 15.59
C ASP A 615 -14.20 30.58 16.51
N ALA A 616 -13.19 31.00 17.27
CA ALA A 616 -13.25 32.22 18.07
C ALA A 616 -13.38 33.48 17.20
N GLN A 617 -12.68 33.54 16.06
CA GLN A 617 -12.83 34.64 15.10
C GLN A 617 -14.24 34.66 14.47
N ILE A 618 -14.77 33.51 14.08
CA ILE A 618 -16.13 33.41 13.52
C ILE A 618 -17.16 33.87 14.55
N ARG A 619 -17.08 33.37 15.79
CA ARG A 619 -17.97 33.78 16.89
C ARG A 619 -17.90 35.29 17.12
N ALA A 620 -16.70 35.85 17.23
CA ALA A 620 -16.51 37.28 17.45
C ALA A 620 -17.11 38.15 16.32
N LEU A 621 -17.00 37.72 15.06
CA LEU A 621 -17.59 38.42 13.92
C LEU A 621 -19.12 38.36 13.92
N HIS A 622 -19.69 37.20 14.26
CA HIS A 622 -21.14 37.01 14.35
C HIS A 622 -21.73 37.80 15.52
N GLU A 623 -21.13 37.71 16.71
CA GLU A 623 -21.53 38.45 17.91
C GLU A 623 -21.44 39.96 17.71
N ALA A 624 -20.44 40.43 16.96
CA ALA A 624 -20.28 41.84 16.62
C ALA A 624 -21.16 42.30 15.44
N GLY A 625 -21.91 41.40 14.78
CA GLY A 625 -22.71 41.74 13.59
C GLY A 625 -21.89 42.25 12.41
N LYS A 626 -20.63 41.79 12.27
CA LYS A 626 -19.66 42.27 11.27
C LYS A 626 -19.56 41.40 10.01
N VAL A 627 -20.43 40.42 9.85
CA VAL A 627 -20.51 39.61 8.62
C VAL A 627 -21.27 40.39 7.56
N MET A 628 -20.68 40.60 6.39
CA MET A 628 -21.27 41.42 5.32
C MET A 628 -20.86 40.95 3.92
N PRO A 629 -21.70 41.16 2.89
CA PRO A 629 -21.29 40.88 1.52
C PRO A 629 -20.17 41.85 1.09
N PRO A 630 -19.22 41.41 0.24
CA PRO A 630 -18.23 42.33 -0.30
C PRO A 630 -18.87 43.40 -1.19
N PRO A 631 -18.33 44.63 -1.20
CA PRO A 631 -18.67 45.63 -2.21
C PRO A 631 -18.47 45.07 -3.63
N ARG A 632 -19.39 45.38 -4.55
CA ARG A 632 -19.32 44.92 -5.95
C ARG A 632 -18.03 45.34 -6.66
N GLU A 633 -17.47 46.49 -6.25
CA GLU A 633 -16.22 47.05 -6.79
C GLU A 633 -14.97 46.21 -6.47
N LEU A 634 -15.05 45.29 -5.48
CA LEU A 634 -13.96 44.36 -5.18
C LEU A 634 -13.82 43.25 -6.24
N ALA A 635 -14.86 43.00 -7.04
CA ALA A 635 -14.78 42.07 -8.16
C ALA A 635 -13.94 42.71 -9.27
N ARG A 636 -12.71 42.25 -9.45
CA ARG A 636 -11.75 42.82 -10.41
C ARG A 636 -12.08 42.46 -11.85
N LEU A 637 -12.65 41.27 -12.05
CA LEU A 637 -13.01 40.73 -13.35
C LEU A 637 -14.11 39.67 -13.23
N VAL A 638 -14.82 39.43 -14.32
CA VAL A 638 -15.85 38.38 -14.45
C VAL A 638 -15.38 37.42 -15.54
N LYS A 639 -15.42 36.12 -15.25
CA LYS A 639 -15.02 35.06 -16.19
C LYS A 639 -16.17 34.08 -16.42
N SER A 640 -16.24 33.53 -17.63
CA SER A 640 -17.08 32.37 -17.91
C SER A 640 -16.42 31.15 -17.30
N VAL A 641 -17.09 30.49 -16.36
CA VAL A 641 -16.57 29.29 -15.68
C VAL A 641 -17.60 28.18 -15.76
N TYR A 642 -17.15 26.98 -16.11
CA TYR A 642 -18.02 25.83 -16.29
C TYR A 642 -18.32 25.11 -14.95
N PHE A 643 -19.60 25.08 -14.57
CA PHE A 643 -20.12 24.40 -13.39
C PHE A 643 -21.35 23.55 -13.76
N ASP A 644 -21.37 22.29 -13.32
CA ASP A 644 -22.55 21.40 -13.37
C ASP A 644 -23.27 21.36 -14.74
N GLY A 645 -22.50 21.30 -15.83
CA GLY A 645 -23.05 21.16 -17.18
C GLY A 645 -23.24 22.47 -17.95
N ALA A 646 -23.00 23.63 -17.33
CA ALA A 646 -23.20 24.94 -17.95
C ALA A 646 -22.13 25.97 -17.59
N ASP A 647 -21.86 26.89 -18.52
CA ASP A 647 -21.07 28.08 -18.26
C ASP A 647 -21.83 29.09 -17.39
N ARG A 648 -21.15 29.66 -16.40
CA ARG A 648 -21.69 30.69 -15.52
C ARG A 648 -20.73 31.85 -15.39
N GLU A 649 -21.27 33.07 -15.47
CA GLU A 649 -20.51 34.28 -15.14
C GLU A 649 -20.11 34.27 -13.68
N THR A 650 -18.80 34.30 -13.44
CA THR A 650 -18.21 34.10 -12.12
C THR A 650 -17.32 35.30 -11.79
N PRO A 651 -17.66 36.09 -10.76
CA PRO A 651 -16.82 37.18 -10.30
C PRO A 651 -15.53 36.66 -9.66
N VAL A 652 -14.43 37.36 -9.93
CA VAL A 652 -13.10 37.07 -9.42
C VAL A 652 -12.67 38.16 -8.45
N TYR A 653 -12.27 37.76 -7.25
CA TYR A 653 -11.82 38.62 -6.18
C TYR A 653 -10.36 38.34 -5.82
N ARG A 654 -9.62 39.40 -5.46
CA ARG A 654 -8.27 39.27 -4.91
C ARG A 654 -8.34 39.11 -3.40
N LEU A 655 -7.68 38.08 -2.86
CA LEU A 655 -7.74 37.76 -1.42
C LEU A 655 -7.25 38.92 -0.53
N GLU A 656 -6.24 39.66 -0.99
CA GLU A 656 -5.64 40.81 -0.29
C GLU A 656 -6.59 42.01 -0.15
N ASP A 657 -7.58 42.13 -1.05
CA ASP A 657 -8.50 43.27 -1.07
C ASP A 657 -9.62 43.11 -0.01
N PHE A 658 -9.75 41.94 0.64
CA PHE A 658 -10.78 41.66 1.64
C PHE A 658 -10.36 42.02 3.07
N SER A 659 -11.22 42.78 3.75
CA SER A 659 -11.28 42.86 5.21
C SER A 659 -11.94 41.61 5.82
N ALA A 660 -11.59 41.28 7.07
CA ALA A 660 -12.22 40.19 7.81
C ALA A 660 -13.71 40.47 8.04
N GLY A 661 -14.56 39.45 7.85
CA GLY A 661 -16.02 39.55 7.93
C GLY A 661 -16.74 39.54 6.58
N HIS A 662 -16.01 39.65 5.45
CA HIS A 662 -16.65 39.55 4.14
C HIS A 662 -17.11 38.14 3.81
N GLU A 663 -18.36 38.00 3.35
CA GLU A 663 -19.00 36.74 2.99
C GLU A 663 -19.33 36.71 1.49
N VAL A 664 -18.73 35.77 0.76
CA VAL A 664 -18.85 35.62 -0.69
C VAL A 664 -19.72 34.40 -1.01
N ARG A 665 -20.82 34.62 -1.75
CA ARG A 665 -21.68 33.53 -2.25
C ARG A 665 -21.16 33.03 -3.59
N GLY A 666 -21.09 31.72 -3.76
CA GLY A 666 -20.75 31.10 -5.04
C GLY A 666 -21.86 31.25 -6.10
N PRO A 667 -21.53 31.22 -7.40
CA PRO A 667 -20.21 30.97 -7.97
C PRO A 667 -19.26 32.17 -7.81
N ALA A 668 -18.04 31.94 -7.34
CA ALA A 668 -17.00 32.96 -7.22
C ALA A 668 -15.60 32.32 -7.27
N ILE A 669 -14.60 33.10 -7.67
CA ILE A 669 -13.18 32.72 -7.52
C ILE A 669 -12.50 33.72 -6.60
N ILE A 670 -11.78 33.22 -5.59
CA ILE A 670 -10.96 34.02 -4.68
C ILE A 670 -9.51 33.61 -4.90
N ALA A 671 -8.69 34.51 -5.44
CA ALA A 671 -7.31 34.22 -5.81
C ALA A 671 -6.32 35.25 -5.27
N ASP A 672 -5.06 34.86 -5.15
CA ASP A 672 -3.91 35.75 -5.00
C ASP A 672 -2.79 35.33 -5.97
N GLY A 673 -1.60 35.91 -5.82
CA GLY A 673 -0.45 35.56 -6.69
C GLY A 673 0.09 34.13 -6.52
N THR A 674 -0.47 33.33 -5.61
CA THR A 674 0.03 32.01 -5.21
C THR A 674 -1.05 30.91 -5.13
N GLN A 675 -2.32 31.26 -4.94
CA GLN A 675 -3.43 30.31 -4.81
C GLN A 675 -4.68 30.73 -5.60
N THR A 676 -5.50 29.76 -6.01
CA THR A 676 -6.80 29.97 -6.66
C THR A 676 -7.85 29.11 -5.98
N ASN A 677 -8.84 29.74 -5.33
CA ASN A 677 -9.91 29.07 -4.61
C ASN A 677 -11.22 29.18 -5.39
N VAL A 678 -11.75 28.03 -5.82
CA VAL A 678 -12.99 27.94 -6.58
C VAL A 678 -14.16 27.73 -5.62
N ILE A 679 -15.08 28.69 -5.56
CA ILE A 679 -16.29 28.63 -4.73
C ILE A 679 -17.47 28.30 -5.66
N PRO A 680 -17.93 27.03 -5.73
CA PRO A 680 -19.00 26.62 -6.62
C PRO A 680 -20.37 27.19 -6.18
N PRO A 681 -21.39 27.17 -7.07
CA PRO A 681 -22.75 27.52 -6.71
C PRO A 681 -23.24 26.77 -5.45
N GLY A 682 -23.91 27.47 -4.53
CA GLY A 682 -24.42 26.88 -3.28
C GLY A 682 -23.39 26.78 -2.14
N ALA A 683 -22.13 27.15 -2.38
CA ALA A 683 -21.12 27.31 -1.34
C ALA A 683 -21.01 28.78 -0.88
N LEU A 684 -20.57 28.96 0.37
CA LEU A 684 -20.45 30.26 1.02
C LEU A 684 -19.04 30.41 1.61
N ALA A 685 -18.30 31.44 1.22
CA ALA A 685 -16.94 31.69 1.69
C ALA A 685 -16.89 32.91 2.62
N LEU A 686 -16.54 32.70 3.89
CA LEU A 686 -16.30 33.76 4.87
C LEU A 686 -14.80 34.05 4.98
N VAL A 687 -14.40 35.29 4.73
CA VAL A 687 -13.00 35.74 4.83
C VAL A 687 -12.70 36.21 6.26
N LEU A 688 -11.69 35.61 6.88
CA LEU A 688 -11.17 35.94 8.21
C LEU A 688 -9.80 36.66 8.11
N LYS A 689 -9.18 36.97 9.26
CA LYS A 689 -7.84 37.60 9.29
C LYS A 689 -6.80 36.70 8.63
N SER A 690 -6.81 35.40 8.92
CA SER A 690 -5.78 34.44 8.47
C SER A 690 -6.32 33.31 7.59
N HIS A 691 -7.65 33.18 7.43
CA HIS A 691 -8.28 32.05 6.74
C HIS A 691 -9.44 32.48 5.84
N VAL A 692 -9.80 31.64 4.88
CA VAL A 692 -11.09 31.62 4.19
C VAL A 692 -11.81 30.34 4.63
N VAL A 693 -13.03 30.50 5.14
CA VAL A 693 -13.86 29.39 5.62
C VAL A 693 -15.00 29.19 4.64
N VAL A 694 -15.01 28.06 3.94
CA VAL A 694 -16.06 27.73 2.97
C VAL A 694 -17.04 26.75 3.59
N THR A 695 -18.31 27.13 3.63
CA THR A 695 -19.41 26.24 4.02
C THR A 695 -20.04 25.64 2.77
N VAL A 696 -20.14 24.32 2.75
CA VAL A 696 -20.66 23.52 1.64
C VAL A 696 -22.11 23.15 1.95
N GLY A 697 -23.03 23.43 1.01
CA GLY A 697 -24.41 22.93 1.07
C GLY A 697 -25.41 23.77 1.87
N GLN A 698 -25.35 25.11 1.81
CA GLN A 698 -26.53 25.89 2.22
C GLN A 698 -27.59 25.84 1.12
N GLU A 699 -28.72 25.20 1.44
CA GLU A 699 -29.97 25.29 0.68
C GLU A 699 -30.36 26.76 0.49
N VAL A 700 -30.23 27.27 -0.73
CA VAL A 700 -31.18 28.25 -1.24
C VAL A 700 -32.27 27.41 -1.89
N GLY A 701 -33.48 27.46 -1.32
CA GLY A 701 -34.62 26.60 -1.67
C GLY A 701 -34.86 26.45 -3.16
N GLN A 702 -34.18 25.47 -3.75
CA GLN A 702 -34.65 24.75 -4.92
C GLN A 702 -35.03 23.38 -4.39
N GLU A 703 -36.31 23.06 -4.55
CA GLU A 703 -36.82 21.71 -4.47
C GLU A 703 -35.78 20.79 -5.08
N VAL A 704 -35.29 19.84 -4.28
CA VAL A 704 -34.62 18.65 -4.79
C VAL A 704 -35.69 17.99 -5.65
N GLY A 705 -35.77 18.41 -6.91
CA GLY A 705 -36.47 17.71 -7.94
C GLY A 705 -35.89 16.33 -7.88
N GLN A 706 -36.69 15.37 -7.40
CA GLN A 706 -36.47 13.97 -7.63
C GLN A 706 -36.02 13.88 -9.08
N LYS A 707 -34.72 13.60 -9.32
CA LYS A 707 -34.27 13.22 -10.65
C LYS A 707 -35.11 11.99 -10.94
N GLY A 708 -36.15 12.21 -11.75
CA GLY A 708 -37.20 11.23 -11.98
C GLY A 708 -36.58 9.91 -12.40
N GLU A 709 -37.27 8.83 -12.07
CA GLU A 709 -37.02 7.50 -12.60
C GLU A 709 -36.94 7.57 -14.13
N ALA A 710 -35.73 7.79 -14.66
CA ALA A 710 -35.42 7.65 -16.07
C ALA A 710 -34.72 6.30 -16.23
N SER A 711 -35.51 5.21 -16.16
CA SER A 711 -35.06 3.85 -16.45
C SER A 711 -34.61 3.65 -17.90
N ALA A 712 -34.67 4.69 -18.75
CA ALA A 712 -34.38 4.65 -20.19
C ALA A 712 -33.30 5.64 -20.67
N SER A 713 -32.52 6.28 -19.78
CA SER A 713 -31.38 7.11 -20.20
C SER A 713 -30.15 6.23 -20.53
N PRO A 714 -29.33 6.51 -21.57
CA PRO A 714 -28.08 5.79 -21.85
C PRO A 714 -27.12 5.74 -20.65
N VAL A 715 -26.16 4.80 -20.67
CA VAL A 715 -25.11 4.71 -19.64
C VAL A 715 -24.22 5.96 -19.74
N ASP A 716 -24.06 6.68 -18.63
CA ASP A 716 -23.14 7.82 -18.55
C ASP A 716 -21.72 7.29 -18.27
N LEU A 717 -20.78 7.62 -19.17
CA LEU A 717 -19.40 7.13 -19.10
C LEU A 717 -18.62 7.67 -17.89
N VAL A 718 -18.94 8.87 -17.42
CA VAL A 718 -18.33 9.45 -16.22
C VAL A 718 -18.83 8.70 -15.00
N LEU A 719 -20.15 8.50 -14.88
CA LEU A 719 -20.72 7.71 -13.79
C LEU A 719 -20.22 6.26 -13.80
N LEU A 720 -20.06 5.64 -14.97
CA LEU A 720 -19.49 4.30 -15.11
C LEU A 720 -18.09 4.21 -14.46
N SER A 721 -17.25 5.21 -14.73
CA SER A 721 -15.90 5.30 -14.15
C SER A 721 -15.94 5.51 -12.62
N ILE A 722 -16.86 6.34 -12.13
CA ILE A 722 -17.05 6.58 -10.68
C ILE A 722 -17.50 5.30 -9.96
N PHE A 723 -18.54 4.62 -10.48
CA PHE A 723 -19.05 3.39 -9.88
C PHE A 723 -18.00 2.27 -9.87
N SER A 724 -17.18 2.16 -10.92
CA SER A 724 -16.08 1.21 -10.96
C SER A 724 -15.09 1.43 -9.81
N HIS A 725 -14.71 2.68 -9.53
CA HIS A 725 -13.85 2.99 -8.39
C HIS A 725 -14.55 2.77 -7.03
N ARG A 726 -15.83 3.15 -6.90
CA ARG A 726 -16.61 2.99 -5.67
C ARG A 726 -16.79 1.52 -5.28
N PHE A 727 -17.12 0.63 -6.21
CA PHE A 727 -17.28 -0.80 -5.92
C PHE A 727 -15.97 -1.48 -5.52
N MET A 728 -14.86 -1.08 -6.17
CA MET A 728 -13.52 -1.55 -5.81
C MET A 728 -13.13 -1.12 -4.38
N ASP A 729 -13.38 0.15 -4.05
CA ASP A 729 -13.11 0.72 -2.72
C ASP A 729 -13.84 -0.06 -1.61
N ILE A 730 -15.11 -0.45 -1.83
CA ILE A 730 -15.86 -1.28 -0.88
C ILE A 730 -15.15 -2.61 -0.61
N ALA A 731 -14.74 -3.33 -1.67
CA ALA A 731 -14.08 -4.63 -1.53
C ALA A 731 -12.72 -4.52 -0.81
N GLU A 732 -11.93 -3.48 -1.11
CA GLU A 732 -10.67 -3.21 -0.43
C GLU A 732 -10.85 -2.80 1.03
N GLN A 733 -11.84 -1.96 1.35
CA GLN A 733 -12.16 -1.60 2.73
C GLN A 733 -12.56 -2.83 3.56
N MET A 734 -13.33 -3.76 2.98
CA MET A 734 -13.62 -5.05 3.61
C MET A 734 -12.33 -5.84 3.85
N GLY A 735 -11.42 -5.89 2.87
CA GLY A 735 -10.15 -6.59 2.98
C GLY A 735 -9.25 -6.03 4.08
N HIS A 736 -9.13 -4.70 4.18
CA HIS A 736 -8.39 -4.04 5.26
C HIS A 736 -9.01 -4.32 6.63
N ALA A 737 -10.34 -4.34 6.75
CA ALA A 737 -11.03 -4.70 7.99
C ALA A 737 -10.71 -6.14 8.40
N LEU A 738 -10.75 -7.09 7.45
CA LEU A 738 -10.42 -8.50 7.70
C LEU A 738 -8.96 -8.67 8.15
N GLN A 739 -8.02 -8.07 7.42
CA GLN A 739 -6.59 -8.13 7.73
C GLN A 739 -6.28 -7.66 9.16
N LYS A 740 -6.86 -6.53 9.59
CA LYS A 740 -6.55 -5.97 10.91
C LYS A 740 -7.18 -6.74 12.07
N THR A 741 -8.36 -7.34 11.84
CA THR A 741 -9.14 -8.04 12.88
C THR A 741 -8.78 -9.52 13.02
N ALA A 742 -8.23 -10.14 11.98
CA ALA A 742 -7.79 -11.52 12.00
C ALA A 742 -6.63 -11.77 12.98
N VAL A 743 -6.57 -13.01 13.48
CA VAL A 743 -5.57 -13.47 14.46
C VAL A 743 -4.54 -14.41 13.83
N SER A 744 -4.94 -15.22 12.84
CA SER A 744 -4.01 -16.14 12.20
C SER A 744 -2.99 -15.42 11.31
N VAL A 745 -1.77 -15.97 11.27
CA VAL A 745 -0.67 -15.50 10.42
C VAL A 745 -1.08 -15.53 8.94
N ASN A 746 -1.89 -16.52 8.54
CA ASN A 746 -2.35 -16.70 7.16
C ASN A 746 -3.17 -15.51 6.66
N VAL A 747 -4.17 -15.09 7.42
CA VAL A 747 -5.05 -13.99 7.00
C VAL A 747 -4.34 -12.65 7.21
N LYS A 748 -3.67 -12.47 8.35
CA LYS A 748 -3.12 -11.17 8.75
C LYS A 748 -1.84 -10.78 8.03
N GLU A 749 -0.84 -11.66 8.01
CA GLU A 749 0.48 -11.36 7.46
C GLU A 749 0.62 -11.85 6.03
N ARG A 750 0.15 -13.08 5.77
CA ARG A 750 0.26 -13.71 4.46
C ARG A 750 -0.77 -13.22 3.45
N LEU A 751 -1.82 -12.54 3.92
CA LEU A 751 -2.92 -12.01 3.11
C LEU A 751 -3.64 -13.09 2.28
N ASP A 752 -3.79 -14.27 2.88
CA ASP A 752 -4.45 -15.41 2.24
C ASP A 752 -5.97 -15.33 2.41
N PHE A 753 -6.56 -14.28 1.85
CA PHE A 753 -7.99 -14.01 1.88
C PHE A 753 -8.44 -13.19 0.66
N SER A 754 -9.73 -13.09 0.40
CA SER A 754 -10.29 -12.16 -0.58
C SER A 754 -11.69 -11.69 -0.16
N CYS A 755 -12.02 -10.45 -0.52
CA CYS A 755 -13.31 -9.83 -0.26
C CYS A 755 -13.91 -9.35 -1.58
N ALA A 756 -15.22 -9.50 -1.73
CA ALA A 756 -15.91 -9.21 -2.98
C ALA A 756 -17.35 -8.75 -2.80
N LEU A 757 -17.83 -8.00 -3.78
CA LEU A 757 -19.19 -7.48 -3.93
C LEU A 757 -19.88 -8.18 -5.11
N PHE A 758 -21.14 -8.57 -4.90
CA PHE A 758 -21.94 -9.31 -5.87
C PHE A 758 -23.30 -8.63 -6.10
N ASP A 759 -23.85 -8.80 -7.29
CA ASP A 759 -25.19 -8.30 -7.63
C ASP A 759 -26.32 -9.19 -7.07
N GLU A 760 -27.56 -8.86 -7.40
CA GLU A 760 -28.78 -9.54 -6.93
C GLU A 760 -28.82 -11.04 -7.31
N ASP A 761 -28.17 -11.40 -8.41
CA ASP A 761 -28.08 -12.77 -8.91
C ASP A 761 -26.83 -13.50 -8.39
N GLY A 762 -25.99 -12.85 -7.59
CA GLY A 762 -24.74 -13.42 -7.07
C GLY A 762 -23.56 -13.37 -8.06
N ASN A 763 -23.64 -12.58 -9.12
CA ASN A 763 -22.52 -12.39 -10.05
C ASN A 763 -21.48 -11.43 -9.45
N LEU A 764 -20.20 -11.72 -9.69
CA LEU A 764 -19.10 -10.88 -9.22
C LEU A 764 -19.11 -9.51 -9.91
N VAL A 765 -19.15 -8.44 -9.11
CA VAL A 765 -19.09 -7.04 -9.58
C VAL A 765 -17.70 -6.46 -9.38
N ALA A 766 -17.14 -6.62 -8.18
CA ALA A 766 -15.82 -6.10 -7.81
C ALA A 766 -15.18 -6.96 -6.72
N ASN A 767 -13.84 -7.02 -6.69
CA ASN A 767 -13.07 -7.78 -5.71
C ASN A 767 -11.77 -7.08 -5.33
N ALA A 768 -11.32 -7.29 -4.09
CA ALA A 768 -9.96 -6.94 -3.70
C ALA A 768 -8.97 -7.99 -4.27
N PRO A 769 -7.91 -7.58 -4.98
CA PRO A 769 -7.06 -8.48 -5.76
C PRO A 769 -5.92 -9.06 -4.90
N HIS A 770 -6.27 -9.90 -3.92
CA HIS A 770 -5.28 -10.54 -3.05
C HIS A 770 -4.85 -11.91 -3.58
N VAL A 771 -5.80 -12.83 -3.78
CA VAL A 771 -5.52 -14.22 -4.15
C VAL A 771 -6.31 -14.60 -5.42
N PRO A 772 -5.63 -14.85 -6.56
CA PRO A 772 -6.29 -15.10 -7.85
C PRO A 772 -7.25 -16.29 -7.88
N VAL A 773 -6.97 -17.38 -7.15
CA VAL A 773 -7.84 -18.57 -7.12
C VAL A 773 -9.22 -18.29 -6.51
N HIS A 774 -9.35 -17.31 -5.60
CA HIS A 774 -10.63 -16.95 -5.00
C HIS A 774 -11.59 -16.28 -6.00
N LEU A 775 -11.06 -15.64 -7.04
CA LEU A 775 -11.81 -14.63 -7.78
C LEU A 775 -12.97 -15.21 -8.58
N GLY A 776 -12.74 -16.27 -9.37
CA GLY A 776 -13.81 -16.93 -10.13
C GLY A 776 -14.65 -17.89 -9.28
N SER A 777 -14.08 -18.45 -8.22
CA SER A 777 -14.74 -19.48 -7.40
C SER A 777 -15.77 -18.91 -6.43
N MET A 778 -15.55 -17.68 -5.92
CA MET A 778 -16.51 -17.04 -5.01
C MET A 778 -17.86 -16.74 -5.68
N SER A 779 -17.90 -16.39 -6.98
CA SER A 779 -19.18 -16.16 -7.66
C SER A 779 -19.99 -17.44 -7.86
N THR A 780 -19.33 -18.57 -8.10
CA THR A 780 -19.97 -19.89 -8.10
C THR A 780 -20.55 -20.22 -6.72
N CYS A 781 -19.80 -19.92 -5.66
CA CYS A 781 -20.25 -20.14 -4.29
C CYS A 781 -21.47 -19.27 -3.94
N VAL A 782 -21.42 -17.96 -4.17
CA VAL A 782 -22.53 -17.04 -3.84
C VAL A 782 -23.78 -17.38 -4.65
N ARG A 783 -23.67 -17.69 -5.95
CA ARG A 783 -24.81 -18.13 -6.77
C ARG A 783 -25.45 -19.39 -6.24
N PHE A 784 -24.65 -20.41 -5.96
CA PHE A 784 -25.14 -21.68 -5.40
C PHE A 784 -25.92 -21.47 -4.08
N GLN A 785 -25.37 -20.64 -3.19
CA GLN A 785 -26.03 -20.32 -1.92
C GLN A 785 -27.29 -19.46 -2.11
N SER A 786 -27.25 -18.47 -3.01
CA SER A 786 -28.39 -17.60 -3.34
C SER A 786 -29.58 -18.42 -3.84
N ASP A 787 -29.35 -19.35 -4.77
CA ASP A 787 -30.39 -20.21 -5.33
C ASP A 787 -31.00 -21.14 -4.28
N LEU A 788 -30.16 -21.72 -3.41
CA LEU A 788 -30.61 -22.66 -2.39
C LEU A 788 -31.36 -21.99 -1.23
N TRP A 789 -30.93 -20.79 -0.85
CA TRP A 789 -31.49 -20.01 0.26
C TRP A 789 -32.52 -18.98 -0.17
N LYS A 790 -32.95 -19.03 -1.43
CA LYS A 790 -33.96 -18.15 -1.99
C LYS A 790 -35.21 -18.12 -1.10
N ASP A 791 -35.62 -16.90 -0.74
CA ASP A 791 -36.78 -16.62 0.12
C ASP A 791 -36.72 -17.19 1.56
N ARG A 792 -35.54 -17.67 2.02
CA ARG A 792 -35.35 -18.27 3.36
C ARG A 792 -34.55 -17.40 4.33
N LEU A 793 -33.72 -16.48 3.82
CA LEU A 793 -32.85 -15.64 4.65
C LEU A 793 -33.60 -14.43 5.21
N GLN A 794 -33.19 -13.97 6.39
CA GLN A 794 -33.70 -12.77 7.05
C GLN A 794 -32.58 -11.75 7.29
N PRO A 795 -32.91 -10.45 7.46
CA PRO A 795 -31.93 -9.45 7.85
C PRO A 795 -31.17 -9.86 9.12
N GLY A 796 -29.84 -9.86 9.08
CA GLY A 796 -28.99 -10.29 10.20
C GLY A 796 -28.43 -11.72 10.07
N ASP A 797 -28.89 -12.50 9.10
CA ASP A 797 -28.34 -13.83 8.81
C ASP A 797 -27.00 -13.73 8.06
N VAL A 798 -26.07 -14.61 8.39
CA VAL A 798 -24.77 -14.76 7.71
C VAL A 798 -24.51 -16.25 7.45
N LEU A 799 -24.16 -16.57 6.21
CA LEU A 799 -23.88 -17.93 5.75
C LEU A 799 -22.40 -18.26 5.83
N VAL A 800 -22.08 -19.55 6.03
CA VAL A 800 -20.72 -20.09 5.96
C VAL A 800 -20.67 -21.39 5.17
N THR A 801 -19.66 -21.53 4.31
CA THR A 801 -19.42 -22.73 3.50
C THR A 801 -17.97 -22.81 3.03
N ASN A 802 -17.44 -24.02 2.84
CA ASN A 802 -16.15 -24.28 2.21
C ASN A 802 -16.19 -25.51 1.29
N HIS A 803 -17.36 -26.12 1.11
CA HIS A 803 -17.49 -27.39 0.43
C HIS A 803 -17.29 -27.25 -1.09
N PRO A 804 -16.50 -28.12 -1.75
CA PRO A 804 -16.21 -28.02 -3.19
C PRO A 804 -17.45 -27.96 -4.09
N MET A 805 -18.44 -28.81 -3.84
CA MET A 805 -19.72 -28.78 -4.57
C MET A 805 -20.49 -27.45 -4.44
N ALA A 806 -20.29 -26.73 -3.34
CA ALA A 806 -20.93 -25.45 -3.07
C ALA A 806 -20.03 -24.26 -3.48
N GLY A 807 -19.10 -24.46 -4.41
CA GLY A 807 -18.18 -23.44 -4.92
C GLY A 807 -16.94 -23.19 -4.05
N GLY A 808 -16.64 -24.10 -3.11
CA GLY A 808 -15.38 -24.13 -2.37
C GLY A 808 -14.19 -24.48 -3.28
N THR A 809 -13.03 -23.92 -2.98
CA THR A 809 -11.75 -24.20 -3.66
C THR A 809 -11.09 -25.45 -3.06
N HIS A 810 -10.88 -25.43 -1.75
CA HIS A 810 -10.53 -26.57 -0.91
C HIS A 810 -11.00 -26.28 0.52
N LEU A 811 -11.01 -27.27 1.41
CA LEU A 811 -11.65 -27.09 2.72
C LEU A 811 -11.04 -25.96 3.59
N PRO A 812 -9.70 -25.77 3.65
CA PRO A 812 -9.14 -24.65 4.41
C PRO A 812 -9.66 -23.25 4.02
N ASP A 813 -10.18 -23.07 2.81
CA ASP A 813 -10.74 -21.81 2.33
C ASP A 813 -12.21 -21.67 2.73
N ILE A 814 -12.46 -21.02 3.87
CA ILE A 814 -13.82 -20.82 4.38
C ILE A 814 -14.41 -19.52 3.83
N THR A 815 -15.59 -19.63 3.20
CA THR A 815 -16.36 -18.51 2.64
C THR A 815 -17.47 -18.10 3.59
N VAL A 816 -17.52 -16.81 3.93
CA VAL A 816 -18.59 -16.18 4.70
C VAL A 816 -19.36 -15.22 3.80
N ILE A 817 -20.67 -15.39 3.70
CA ILE A 817 -21.54 -14.65 2.77
C ILE A 817 -22.61 -13.92 3.57
N THR A 818 -22.77 -12.63 3.30
CA THR A 818 -23.77 -11.79 3.98
C THR A 818 -24.70 -11.16 2.94
N PRO A 819 -26.01 -11.48 2.96
CA PRO A 819 -27.01 -10.83 2.13
C PRO A 819 -27.26 -9.37 2.58
N VAL A 820 -27.44 -8.47 1.62
CA VAL A 820 -27.82 -7.08 1.85
C VAL A 820 -29.31 -6.91 1.56
N PHE A 821 -30.12 -6.68 2.59
CA PHE A 821 -31.56 -6.53 2.47
C PHE A 821 -32.00 -5.08 2.22
N ARG A 822 -33.05 -4.91 1.40
CA ARG A 822 -33.82 -3.68 1.24
C ARG A 822 -35.30 -3.99 1.08
N ALA A 823 -36.16 -3.31 1.84
CA ALA A 823 -37.61 -3.51 1.79
C ALA A 823 -38.02 -5.01 1.87
N GLY A 824 -37.29 -5.79 2.68
CA GLY A 824 -37.54 -7.22 2.86
C GLY A 824 -37.04 -8.14 1.74
N ARG A 825 -36.34 -7.62 0.72
CA ARG A 825 -35.74 -8.41 -0.37
C ARG A 825 -34.23 -8.28 -0.39
N ILE A 826 -33.54 -9.33 -0.79
CA ILE A 826 -32.09 -9.27 -1.02
C ILE A 826 -31.83 -8.41 -2.26
N SER A 827 -30.99 -7.39 -2.13
CA SER A 827 -30.59 -6.52 -3.24
C SER A 827 -29.19 -6.83 -3.75
N PHE A 828 -28.27 -7.25 -2.88
CA PHE A 828 -26.87 -7.53 -3.19
C PHE A 828 -26.31 -8.55 -2.20
N TYR A 829 -25.13 -9.11 -2.50
CA TYR A 829 -24.36 -9.89 -1.53
C TYR A 829 -22.95 -9.32 -1.36
N VAL A 830 -22.41 -9.46 -0.16
CA VAL A 830 -20.98 -9.28 0.11
C VAL A 830 -20.42 -10.59 0.66
N ALA A 831 -19.20 -10.94 0.28
CA ALA A 831 -18.57 -12.15 0.79
C ALA A 831 -17.07 -11.95 1.04
N SER A 832 -16.56 -12.74 1.97
CA SER A 832 -15.14 -12.88 2.24
C SER A 832 -14.78 -14.36 2.28
N ARG A 833 -13.60 -14.70 1.73
CA ARG A 833 -13.01 -16.04 1.79
C ARG A 833 -11.63 -15.94 2.41
N ALA A 834 -11.31 -16.79 3.37
CA ALA A 834 -10.04 -16.77 4.08
C ALA A 834 -9.50 -18.20 4.24
N HIS A 835 -8.19 -18.37 4.11
CA HIS A 835 -7.53 -19.65 4.33
C HIS A 835 -7.18 -19.82 5.82
N HIS A 836 -7.86 -20.76 6.47
CA HIS A 836 -7.59 -21.11 7.87
C HIS A 836 -6.36 -22.02 7.95
N SER A 837 -5.47 -21.81 8.92
CA SER A 837 -4.20 -22.53 8.99
C SER A 837 -4.35 -24.02 9.30
N ASP A 838 -5.40 -24.41 10.04
CA ASP A 838 -5.76 -25.78 10.35
C ASP A 838 -7.26 -25.82 10.66
N ILE A 839 -7.98 -26.74 10.03
CA ILE A 839 -9.42 -27.00 10.23
C ILE A 839 -9.67 -28.49 10.54
N GLY A 840 -8.63 -29.18 11.04
CA GLY A 840 -8.64 -30.61 11.28
C GLY A 840 -8.15 -31.45 10.08
N GLY A 841 -8.53 -32.72 10.07
CA GLY A 841 -8.11 -33.72 9.09
C GLY A 841 -6.96 -34.59 9.58
N LEU A 842 -6.35 -35.34 8.65
CA LEU A 842 -5.31 -36.35 8.94
C LEU A 842 -4.06 -35.75 9.61
N LEU A 843 -3.57 -34.62 9.12
CA LEU A 843 -2.29 -34.04 9.49
C LEU A 843 -2.43 -32.56 9.85
N PRO A 844 -1.53 -32.02 10.70
CA PRO A 844 -1.49 -30.59 10.99
C PRO A 844 -1.35 -29.74 9.73
N GLY A 845 -2.11 -28.65 9.68
CA GLY A 845 -2.10 -27.70 8.57
C GLY A 845 -3.16 -27.95 7.49
N SER A 846 -3.96 -29.02 7.61
CA SER A 846 -5.06 -29.39 6.68
C SER A 846 -4.68 -29.55 5.20
N MET A 847 -3.38 -29.59 4.88
CA MET A 847 -2.83 -29.81 3.53
C MET A 847 -2.15 -31.19 3.42
N SER A 848 -2.81 -32.25 3.88
CA SER A 848 -2.21 -33.59 3.91
C SER A 848 -1.89 -34.12 2.51
N PRO A 849 -0.65 -34.58 2.23
CA PRO A 849 -0.31 -35.24 0.98
C PRO A 849 -0.94 -36.64 0.82
N HIS A 850 -1.59 -37.14 1.88
CA HIS A 850 -2.21 -38.48 1.91
C HIS A 850 -3.74 -38.44 1.84
N SER A 851 -4.33 -37.25 1.64
CA SER A 851 -5.78 -37.12 1.45
C SER A 851 -6.25 -37.90 0.21
N LYS A 852 -7.36 -38.62 0.38
CA LYS A 852 -7.96 -39.50 -0.63
C LYS A 852 -9.45 -39.22 -0.78
N CYS A 853 -10.10 -38.87 0.32
CA CYS A 853 -11.45 -38.31 0.35
C CYS A 853 -11.44 -36.95 1.04
N LEU A 854 -12.54 -36.21 0.89
CA LEU A 854 -12.72 -34.87 1.43
C LEU A 854 -12.60 -34.83 2.97
N ALA A 855 -13.12 -35.86 3.66
CA ALA A 855 -13.05 -35.94 5.12
C ALA A 855 -11.60 -35.97 5.67
N HIS A 856 -10.63 -36.44 4.87
CA HIS A 856 -9.21 -36.42 5.25
C HIS A 856 -8.61 -35.01 5.35
N GLU A 857 -9.24 -34.01 4.71
CA GLU A 857 -8.76 -32.63 4.63
C GLU A 857 -9.22 -31.77 5.82
N GLY A 858 -10.29 -32.16 6.51
CA GLY A 858 -10.81 -31.48 7.69
C GLY A 858 -12.31 -31.18 7.61
N ALA A 859 -12.74 -30.10 8.25
CA ALA A 859 -14.14 -29.70 8.32
C ALA A 859 -14.72 -29.37 6.93
N ALA A 860 -15.71 -30.15 6.50
CA ALA A 860 -16.47 -29.90 5.28
C ALA A 860 -17.84 -29.29 5.65
N ILE A 861 -17.95 -27.97 5.52
CA ILE A 861 -19.14 -27.18 5.79
C ILE A 861 -19.86 -26.96 4.45
N TYR A 862 -20.90 -27.77 4.22
CA TYR A 862 -21.73 -27.65 3.03
C TYR A 862 -22.58 -26.37 3.09
N LEU A 863 -23.41 -26.22 4.12
CA LEU A 863 -24.44 -25.19 4.24
C LEU A 863 -24.78 -24.91 5.71
N GLU A 864 -24.38 -23.76 6.26
CA GLU A 864 -24.70 -23.41 7.65
C GLU A 864 -24.92 -21.91 7.85
N LEU A 865 -25.71 -21.57 8.89
CA LEU A 865 -25.84 -20.21 9.41
C LEU A 865 -24.74 -19.98 10.44
N LEU A 866 -23.79 -19.12 10.10
CA LEU A 866 -22.74 -18.65 11.01
C LEU A 866 -23.31 -17.66 12.02
N VAL A 867 -24.20 -16.79 11.54
CA VAL A 867 -24.96 -15.83 12.34
C VAL A 867 -26.43 -16.02 12.00
N CYS A 868 -27.27 -16.09 13.02
CA CYS A 868 -28.72 -16.19 12.88
C CYS A 868 -29.33 -15.06 13.70
N ASP A 869 -30.13 -14.18 13.08
CA ASP A 869 -30.72 -13.01 13.74
C ASP A 869 -29.69 -12.16 14.53
N GLY A 870 -28.50 -11.94 13.94
CA GLY A 870 -27.41 -11.19 14.56
C GLY A 870 -26.61 -11.92 15.65
N GLU A 871 -26.98 -13.14 16.04
CA GLU A 871 -26.25 -13.94 17.03
C GLU A 871 -25.27 -14.93 16.40
N PHE A 872 -23.99 -14.88 16.80
CA PHE A 872 -22.95 -15.78 16.31
C PHE A 872 -23.09 -17.18 16.91
N ARG A 873 -23.17 -18.21 16.05
CA ARG A 873 -23.46 -19.61 16.42
C ARG A 873 -22.20 -20.38 16.83
N GLU A 874 -21.51 -19.93 17.89
CA GLU A 874 -20.21 -20.48 18.30
C GLU A 874 -20.23 -21.98 18.63
N THR A 875 -21.27 -22.46 19.33
CA THR A 875 -21.44 -23.88 19.65
C THR A 875 -21.50 -24.73 18.39
N ARG A 876 -22.24 -24.28 17.37
CA ARG A 876 -22.37 -25.01 16.10
C ARG A 876 -21.05 -25.02 15.32
N MET A 877 -20.34 -23.90 15.30
CA MET A 877 -19.02 -23.84 14.65
C MET A 877 -17.99 -24.73 15.36
N THR A 878 -18.07 -24.83 16.69
CA THR A 878 -17.24 -25.74 17.48
C THR A 878 -17.50 -27.20 17.11
N GLU A 879 -18.77 -27.60 16.99
CA GLU A 879 -19.12 -28.94 16.52
C GLU A 879 -18.53 -29.23 15.13
N LEU A 880 -18.72 -28.33 14.17
CA LEU A 880 -18.29 -28.52 12.78
C LEU A 880 -16.77 -28.54 12.61
N LEU A 881 -16.03 -27.75 13.39
CA LEU A 881 -14.57 -27.62 13.27
C LEU A 881 -13.81 -28.61 14.15
N LEU A 882 -14.39 -29.02 15.29
CA LEU A 882 -13.72 -29.87 16.27
C LEU A 882 -14.29 -31.29 16.30
N ALA A 883 -15.61 -31.44 16.36
CA ALA A 883 -16.25 -32.74 16.61
C ALA A 883 -16.52 -33.52 15.32
N GLU A 884 -17.04 -32.89 14.26
CA GLU A 884 -17.34 -33.56 13.00
C GLU A 884 -16.11 -34.16 12.30
N PRO A 885 -14.98 -33.43 12.13
CA PRO A 885 -13.81 -33.99 11.43
C PRO A 885 -13.17 -35.15 12.20
N ALA A 886 -13.35 -35.19 13.51
CA ALA A 886 -12.83 -36.23 14.39
C ALA A 886 -13.58 -37.57 14.28
N LYS A 887 -14.77 -37.58 13.64
CA LYS A 887 -15.53 -38.83 13.42
C LYS A 887 -14.90 -39.71 12.36
N GLU A 888 -14.13 -39.13 11.45
CA GLU A 888 -13.44 -39.87 10.40
C GLU A 888 -12.20 -40.59 10.98
N PRO A 889 -12.02 -41.90 10.72
CA PRO A 889 -10.89 -42.66 11.27
C PRO A 889 -9.53 -42.03 10.94
N GLY A 890 -8.72 -41.79 11.97
CA GLY A 890 -7.37 -41.21 11.84
C GLY A 890 -7.35 -39.69 11.63
N CYS A 891 -8.51 -39.04 11.52
CA CYS A 891 -8.61 -37.59 11.47
C CYS A 891 -8.75 -36.98 12.86
N SER A 892 -8.45 -35.69 12.95
CA SER A 892 -8.72 -34.90 14.14
C SER A 892 -9.54 -33.66 13.80
N GLY A 893 -10.18 -33.08 14.81
CA GLY A 893 -10.68 -31.72 14.73
C GLY A 893 -9.54 -30.71 14.62
N THR A 894 -9.91 -29.44 14.41
CA THR A 894 -8.94 -28.36 14.36
C THR A 894 -8.02 -28.33 15.58
N ARG A 895 -6.73 -28.10 15.36
CA ARG A 895 -5.71 -28.00 16.41
C ARG A 895 -5.68 -26.62 17.06
N ARG A 896 -6.38 -25.64 16.48
CA ARG A 896 -6.41 -24.22 16.89
C ARG A 896 -7.81 -23.62 16.75
N LEU A 897 -8.80 -24.21 17.42
CA LEU A 897 -10.19 -23.73 17.41
C LEU A 897 -10.33 -22.23 17.72
N SER A 898 -9.57 -21.72 18.69
CA SER A 898 -9.60 -20.30 19.08
C SER A 898 -9.30 -19.36 17.91
N ASP A 899 -8.39 -19.77 17.03
CA ASP A 899 -7.95 -18.97 15.89
C ASP A 899 -9.01 -19.05 14.80
N ASN A 900 -9.58 -20.24 14.56
CA ASN A 900 -10.67 -20.39 13.60
C ASN A 900 -11.90 -19.54 13.96
N ILE A 901 -12.33 -19.57 15.23
CA ILE A 901 -13.47 -18.76 15.69
C ILE A 901 -13.16 -17.26 15.59
N SER A 902 -11.94 -16.85 15.91
CA SER A 902 -11.52 -15.45 15.81
C SER A 902 -11.54 -14.97 14.35
N ASP A 903 -11.02 -15.77 13.43
CA ASP A 903 -10.98 -15.42 12.00
C ASP A 903 -12.38 -15.44 11.36
N LEU A 904 -13.27 -16.37 11.75
CA LEU A 904 -14.68 -16.34 11.34
C LEU A 904 -15.39 -15.05 11.79
N LYS A 905 -15.16 -14.62 13.05
CA LYS A 905 -15.69 -13.35 13.56
C LYS A 905 -15.11 -12.15 12.79
N ALA A 906 -13.83 -12.20 12.43
CA ALA A 906 -13.19 -11.19 11.58
C ALA A 906 -13.82 -11.11 10.18
N GLN A 907 -14.14 -12.25 9.55
CA GLN A 907 -14.86 -12.32 8.27
C GLN A 907 -16.27 -11.72 8.36
N VAL A 908 -17.01 -12.00 9.44
CA VAL A 908 -18.33 -11.39 9.70
C VAL A 908 -18.20 -9.87 9.83
N ALA A 909 -17.21 -9.37 10.58
CA ALA A 909 -16.98 -7.94 10.74
C ALA A 909 -16.62 -7.25 9.41
N ALA A 910 -15.78 -7.88 8.59
CA ALA A 910 -15.43 -7.39 7.27
C ALA A 910 -16.65 -7.32 6.35
N ASN A 911 -17.48 -8.36 6.31
CA ASN A 911 -18.72 -8.36 5.54
C ASN A 911 -19.69 -7.27 6.03
N HIS A 912 -19.85 -7.11 7.34
CA HIS A 912 -20.71 -6.08 7.91
C HIS A 912 -20.31 -4.67 7.46
N LYS A 913 -18.99 -4.37 7.46
CA LYS A 913 -18.46 -3.11 6.90
C LYS A 913 -18.86 -2.94 5.44
N GLY A 914 -18.75 -3.99 4.63
CA GLY A 914 -19.20 -4.00 3.23
C GLY A 914 -20.68 -3.68 3.08
N THR A 915 -21.55 -4.30 3.89
CA THR A 915 -23.00 -4.03 3.86
C THR A 915 -23.33 -2.57 4.15
N GLY A 916 -22.65 -1.95 5.11
CA GLY A 916 -22.85 -0.54 5.47
C GLY A 916 -22.45 0.41 4.35
N LEU A 917 -21.33 0.14 3.67
CA LEU A 917 -20.87 0.96 2.55
C LEU A 917 -21.80 0.85 1.32
N VAL A 918 -22.28 -0.36 1.02
CA VAL A 918 -23.27 -0.56 -0.05
C VAL A 918 -24.58 0.15 0.28
N ALA A 919 -25.06 0.07 1.53
CA ALA A 919 -26.26 0.77 1.96
C ALA A 919 -26.14 2.30 1.82
N ALA A 920 -24.97 2.86 2.15
CA ALA A 920 -24.68 4.28 1.95
C ALA A 920 -24.73 4.67 0.45
N LEU A 921 -24.09 3.90 -0.42
CA LEU A 921 -24.10 4.13 -1.87
C LEU A 921 -25.52 4.06 -2.45
N VAL A 922 -26.33 3.12 -1.97
CA VAL A 922 -27.73 2.95 -2.36
C VAL A 922 -28.61 4.10 -1.86
N SER A 923 -28.31 4.67 -0.69
CA SER A 923 -28.99 5.86 -0.18
C SER A 923 -28.68 7.11 -1.00
N GLU A 924 -27.47 7.20 -1.57
CA GLU A 924 -27.01 8.34 -2.35
C GLU A 924 -27.55 8.34 -3.79
N PHE A 925 -27.40 7.22 -4.51
CA PHE A 925 -27.72 7.14 -5.94
C PHE A 925 -29.03 6.40 -6.27
N GLY A 926 -29.63 5.73 -5.28
CA GLY A 926 -30.79 4.85 -5.47
C GLY A 926 -30.40 3.46 -6.00
N ALA A 927 -31.15 2.42 -5.60
CA ALA A 927 -30.81 1.02 -5.94
C ALA A 927 -30.84 0.73 -7.44
N ALA A 928 -31.82 1.27 -8.17
CA ALA A 928 -31.94 1.05 -9.61
C ALA A 928 -30.71 1.57 -10.37
N THR A 929 -30.18 2.73 -9.97
CA THR A 929 -28.96 3.31 -10.52
C THR A 929 -27.74 2.45 -10.21
N VAL A 930 -27.58 2.04 -8.94
CA VAL A 930 -26.47 1.17 -8.52
C VAL A 930 -26.48 -0.14 -9.32
N ALA A 931 -27.62 -0.82 -9.41
CA ALA A 931 -27.76 -2.07 -10.17
C ALA A 931 -27.51 -1.88 -11.68
N LYS A 932 -27.95 -0.75 -12.26
CA LYS A 932 -27.64 -0.40 -13.66
C LYS A 932 -26.13 -0.32 -13.90
N TYR A 933 -25.39 0.37 -13.04
CA TYR A 933 -23.94 0.52 -13.22
C TYR A 933 -23.16 -0.76 -12.88
N MET A 934 -23.64 -1.60 -11.95
CA MET A 934 -23.08 -2.95 -11.76
C MET A 934 -23.13 -3.76 -13.07
N ARG A 935 -24.29 -3.78 -13.75
CA ARG A 935 -24.45 -4.46 -15.05
C ARG A 935 -23.58 -3.82 -16.13
N ALA A 936 -23.58 -2.50 -16.25
CA ALA A 936 -22.79 -1.80 -17.26
C ALA A 936 -21.27 -2.04 -17.14
N ILE A 937 -20.74 -2.15 -15.92
CA ILE A 937 -19.32 -2.49 -15.68
C ILE A 937 -19.01 -3.91 -16.12
N GLN A 938 -19.92 -4.85 -15.85
CA GLN A 938 -19.79 -6.21 -16.36
C GLN A 938 -19.84 -6.21 -17.89
N ASP A 939 -20.72 -5.42 -18.51
CA ASP A 939 -20.92 -5.38 -19.99
C ASP A 939 -19.66 -4.88 -20.69
N ASN A 940 -19.08 -3.80 -20.17
CA ASN A 940 -17.81 -3.27 -20.67
C ASN A 940 -16.67 -4.31 -20.63
N ALA A 941 -16.60 -5.10 -19.55
CA ALA A 941 -15.60 -6.17 -19.44
C ALA A 941 -15.86 -7.29 -20.46
N ALA A 942 -17.12 -7.69 -20.65
CA ALA A 942 -17.50 -8.73 -21.63
C ALA A 942 -17.14 -8.33 -23.06
N GLU A 943 -17.47 -7.09 -23.46
CA GLU A 943 -17.14 -6.56 -24.78
C GLU A 943 -15.63 -6.45 -25.01
N THR A 944 -14.87 -6.01 -24.00
CA THR A 944 -13.41 -5.90 -24.09
C THR A 944 -12.75 -7.26 -24.27
N LEU A 945 -13.19 -8.28 -23.53
CA LEU A 945 -12.68 -9.64 -23.70
C LEU A 945 -13.10 -10.26 -25.04
N ALA A 946 -14.32 -10.02 -25.51
CA ALA A 946 -14.77 -10.53 -26.80
C ALA A 946 -13.86 -10.02 -27.93
N ARG A 947 -13.55 -8.71 -27.97
CA ARG A 947 -12.61 -8.11 -28.93
C ARG A 947 -11.20 -8.70 -28.82
N MET A 948 -10.70 -8.90 -27.59
CA MET A 948 -9.39 -9.50 -27.36
C MET A 948 -9.32 -10.93 -27.90
N LEU A 949 -10.32 -11.76 -27.59
CA LEU A 949 -10.40 -13.15 -28.03
C LEU A 949 -10.47 -13.25 -29.56
N GLU A 950 -11.29 -12.42 -30.21
CA GLU A 950 -11.36 -12.35 -31.68
C GLU A 950 -10.00 -12.01 -32.30
N ARG A 951 -9.28 -11.03 -31.73
CA ARG A 951 -7.94 -10.65 -32.18
C ARG A 951 -6.94 -11.79 -32.04
N VAL A 952 -6.96 -12.49 -30.90
CA VAL A 952 -6.02 -13.60 -30.63
C VAL A 952 -6.26 -14.76 -31.59
N LEU A 953 -7.51 -15.18 -31.79
CA LEU A 953 -7.86 -16.26 -32.71
C LEU A 953 -7.55 -15.88 -34.17
N ALA A 954 -7.76 -14.62 -34.55
CA ALA A 954 -7.36 -14.14 -35.88
C ALA A 954 -5.84 -14.20 -36.11
N GLN A 955 -5.02 -14.06 -35.06
CA GLN A 955 -3.56 -14.08 -35.15
C GLN A 955 -2.97 -15.51 -35.08
N HIS A 956 -3.54 -16.37 -34.25
CA HIS A 956 -2.97 -17.70 -33.94
C HIS A 956 -3.73 -18.87 -34.58
N GLY A 957 -4.83 -18.58 -35.29
CA GLY A 957 -5.72 -19.56 -35.90
C GLY A 957 -7.00 -19.77 -35.10
N ASP A 958 -8.01 -20.37 -35.75
CA ASP A 958 -9.34 -20.59 -35.16
C ASP A 958 -9.36 -21.66 -34.03
N GLU A 959 -8.22 -22.31 -33.78
CA GLU A 959 -8.08 -23.36 -32.77
C GLU A 959 -6.71 -23.32 -32.08
N LEU A 960 -6.72 -23.28 -30.74
CA LEU A 960 -5.53 -23.34 -29.88
C LEU A 960 -5.59 -24.59 -28.99
N ASN A 961 -4.46 -25.26 -28.79
CA ASN A 961 -4.41 -26.50 -28.01
C ASN A 961 -3.16 -26.54 -27.12
N ALA A 962 -3.32 -27.00 -25.89
CA ALA A 962 -2.20 -27.38 -25.04
C ALA A 962 -2.55 -28.53 -24.09
N SER A 963 -1.54 -29.29 -23.69
CA SER A 963 -1.65 -30.28 -22.62
C SER A 963 -0.42 -30.26 -21.71
N ASP A 964 -0.63 -30.58 -20.45
CA ASP A 964 0.40 -30.70 -19.42
C ASP A 964 0.08 -31.88 -18.49
N TYR A 965 1.03 -32.26 -17.65
CA TYR A 965 0.93 -33.40 -16.76
C TYR A 965 1.28 -33.01 -15.32
N MET A 966 0.53 -33.58 -14.38
CA MET A 966 0.87 -33.60 -12.96
C MET A 966 2.03 -34.59 -12.70
N ASP A 967 2.71 -34.48 -11.56
CA ASP A 967 3.82 -35.38 -11.23
C ASP A 967 3.42 -36.87 -11.10
N ASP A 968 2.13 -37.16 -10.91
CA ASP A 968 1.57 -38.53 -10.90
C ASP A 968 1.20 -39.06 -12.30
N GLY A 969 1.40 -38.26 -13.34
CA GLY A 969 1.06 -38.59 -14.73
C GLY A 969 -0.36 -38.20 -15.17
N SER A 970 -1.16 -37.60 -14.29
CA SER A 970 -2.50 -37.14 -14.66
C SER A 970 -2.43 -36.02 -15.68
N ARG A 971 -3.17 -36.17 -16.79
CA ARG A 971 -3.16 -35.23 -17.91
C ARG A 971 -4.21 -34.14 -17.72
N VAL A 972 -3.85 -32.90 -18.04
CA VAL A 972 -4.79 -31.82 -18.26
C VAL A 972 -4.63 -31.32 -19.68
N ALA A 973 -5.72 -31.21 -20.42
CA ALA A 973 -5.72 -30.73 -21.80
C ALA A 973 -6.80 -29.69 -22.01
N LEU A 974 -6.46 -28.65 -22.78
CA LEU A 974 -7.36 -27.58 -23.18
C LEU A 974 -7.31 -27.40 -24.68
N ARG A 975 -8.50 -27.35 -25.28
CA ARG A 975 -8.76 -26.89 -26.64
C ARG A 975 -9.59 -25.61 -26.58
N VAL A 976 -9.12 -24.54 -27.21
CA VAL A 976 -9.84 -23.27 -27.34
C VAL A 976 -10.21 -23.09 -28.80
N ALA A 977 -11.50 -22.94 -29.10
CA ALA A 977 -11.98 -22.81 -30.47
C ALA A 977 -13.18 -21.87 -30.58
N ARG A 978 -13.37 -21.26 -31.75
CA ARG A 978 -14.56 -20.46 -32.04
C ARG A 978 -15.78 -21.36 -32.26
N ASP A 979 -16.92 -20.99 -31.67
CA ASP A 979 -18.22 -21.60 -31.98
C ASP A 979 -18.98 -20.79 -33.05
N THR A 980 -20.29 -21.01 -33.20
CA THR A 980 -21.22 -20.07 -33.86
C THR A 980 -21.56 -18.89 -32.93
N ASP A 981 -21.82 -17.70 -33.50
CA ASP A 981 -22.26 -16.49 -32.77
C ASP A 981 -21.28 -15.92 -31.73
N SER A 982 -20.05 -15.61 -32.15
CA SER A 982 -19.02 -14.86 -31.39
C SER A 982 -18.62 -15.41 -30.00
N THR A 983 -19.07 -16.61 -29.64
CA THR A 983 -18.69 -17.30 -28.40
C THR A 983 -17.44 -18.16 -28.60
N VAL A 984 -16.53 -18.15 -27.63
CA VAL A 984 -15.31 -19.00 -27.65
C VAL A 984 -15.46 -20.15 -26.66
N VAL A 985 -15.21 -21.37 -27.12
CA VAL A 985 -15.33 -22.60 -26.33
C VAL A 985 -13.98 -22.96 -25.73
N PHE A 986 -13.95 -23.16 -24.42
CA PHE A 986 -12.83 -23.71 -23.68
C PHE A 986 -13.18 -25.15 -23.29
N ASP A 987 -12.66 -26.10 -24.07
CA ASP A 987 -12.98 -27.52 -23.97
C ASP A 987 -11.86 -28.30 -23.27
N PHE A 988 -12.18 -28.85 -22.09
CA PHE A 988 -11.29 -29.67 -21.28
C PHE A 988 -11.54 -31.18 -21.42
N SER A 989 -12.32 -31.62 -22.41
CA SER A 989 -12.69 -33.03 -22.63
C SER A 989 -11.49 -33.98 -22.80
N GLY A 990 -10.31 -33.47 -23.15
CA GLY A 990 -9.07 -34.24 -23.23
C GLY A 990 -8.33 -34.46 -21.90
N SER A 991 -8.87 -33.96 -20.78
CA SER A 991 -8.28 -34.11 -19.44
C SER A 991 -8.53 -35.52 -18.87
N GLY A 992 -7.64 -35.95 -17.97
CA GLY A 992 -7.71 -37.28 -17.34
C GLY A 992 -8.88 -37.43 -16.38
N MET A 993 -9.17 -38.69 -16.03
CA MET A 993 -10.15 -39.04 -15.01
C MET A 993 -9.76 -38.48 -13.64
N GLN A 994 -10.74 -38.33 -12.75
CA GLN A 994 -10.47 -38.02 -11.35
C GLN A 994 -9.51 -39.06 -10.74
N THR A 995 -8.69 -38.61 -9.79
CA THR A 995 -7.62 -39.39 -9.17
C THR A 995 -8.03 -39.85 -7.77
N TYR A 996 -7.56 -41.03 -7.37
CA TYR A 996 -7.66 -41.46 -5.97
C TYR A 996 -6.54 -40.83 -5.13
N GLY A 997 -6.62 -39.51 -5.00
CA GLY A 997 -5.63 -38.65 -4.35
C GLY A 997 -6.19 -37.24 -4.21
N ASN A 998 -5.31 -36.28 -3.93
CA ASN A 998 -5.69 -34.89 -3.62
C ASN A 998 -5.47 -33.91 -4.77
N ASN A 999 -5.08 -34.39 -5.95
CA ASN A 999 -4.79 -33.57 -7.14
C ASN A 999 -6.05 -33.14 -7.89
N ASN A 1000 -7.24 -33.55 -7.46
CA ASN A 1000 -8.48 -33.17 -8.12
C ASN A 1000 -8.79 -31.68 -7.89
N ALA A 1001 -9.29 -31.00 -8.90
CA ALA A 1001 -9.66 -29.59 -8.84
C ALA A 1001 -11.19 -29.47 -9.03
N PRO A 1002 -11.91 -28.79 -8.13
CA PRO A 1002 -13.32 -28.49 -8.35
C PRO A 1002 -13.51 -27.61 -9.59
N VAL A 1003 -14.65 -27.73 -10.26
CA VAL A 1003 -14.98 -26.92 -11.44
C VAL A 1003 -14.84 -25.41 -11.18
N ALA A 1004 -15.09 -24.97 -9.95
CA ALA A 1004 -14.90 -23.59 -9.51
C ALA A 1004 -13.45 -23.10 -9.69
N ILE A 1005 -12.44 -23.95 -9.45
CA ILE A 1005 -11.03 -23.64 -9.70
C ILE A 1005 -10.76 -23.48 -11.19
N THR A 1006 -11.36 -24.33 -12.03
CA THR A 1006 -11.22 -24.25 -13.49
C THR A 1006 -11.73 -22.91 -14.02
N HIS A 1007 -12.88 -22.44 -13.55
CA HIS A 1007 -13.38 -21.09 -13.87
C HIS A 1007 -12.46 -19.97 -13.38
N SER A 1008 -11.92 -20.07 -12.15
CA SER A 1008 -10.92 -19.13 -11.63
C SER A 1008 -9.66 -19.07 -12.48
N ALA A 1009 -9.15 -20.21 -12.94
CA ALA A 1009 -7.96 -20.26 -13.79
C ALA A 1009 -8.22 -19.57 -15.14
N ILE A 1010 -9.38 -19.81 -15.76
CA ILE A 1010 -9.77 -19.19 -17.03
C ILE A 1010 -9.89 -17.67 -16.87
N ILE A 1011 -10.68 -17.19 -15.89
CA ILE A 1011 -10.93 -15.75 -15.72
C ILE A 1011 -9.63 -15.00 -15.42
N TYR A 1012 -8.74 -15.59 -14.61
CA TYR A 1012 -7.43 -15.02 -14.30
C TYR A 1012 -6.55 -14.92 -15.55
N CYS A 1013 -6.45 -15.98 -16.35
CA CYS A 1013 -5.62 -15.99 -17.55
C CYS A 1013 -6.17 -15.02 -18.59
N LEU A 1014 -7.48 -15.02 -18.83
CA LEU A 1014 -8.13 -14.07 -19.74
C LEU A 1014 -7.86 -12.63 -19.34
N ARG A 1015 -8.02 -12.31 -18.05
CA ARG A 1015 -7.72 -10.98 -17.54
C ARG A 1015 -6.25 -10.60 -17.73
N SER A 1016 -5.32 -11.53 -17.52
CA SER A 1016 -3.87 -11.30 -17.67
C SER A 1016 -3.45 -11.14 -19.13
N LEU A 1017 -4.21 -11.68 -20.08
CA LEU A 1017 -3.98 -11.53 -21.52
C LEU A 1017 -4.54 -10.20 -22.08
N VAL A 1018 -5.42 -9.54 -21.34
CA VAL A 1018 -5.89 -8.19 -21.68
C VAL A 1018 -4.83 -7.19 -21.21
N ASP A 1019 -4.11 -6.60 -22.17
CA ASP A 1019 -3.08 -5.56 -21.96
C ASP A 1019 -3.70 -4.18 -21.60
N GLU A 1020 -4.77 -4.19 -20.82
CA GLU A 1020 -5.56 -3.02 -20.49
C GLU A 1020 -6.12 -3.11 -19.05
N ALA A 1021 -6.36 -1.98 -18.41
CA ALA A 1021 -6.85 -1.90 -17.04
C ALA A 1021 -8.38 -2.05 -16.97
N ILE A 1022 -8.89 -3.28 -17.12
CA ILE A 1022 -10.30 -3.60 -16.85
C ILE A 1022 -10.50 -4.18 -15.43
N PRO A 1023 -11.64 -3.93 -14.76
CA PRO A 1023 -11.97 -4.59 -13.50
C PRO A 1023 -12.22 -6.08 -13.73
N LEU A 1024 -11.80 -6.92 -12.78
CA LEU A 1024 -12.13 -8.34 -12.81
C LEU A 1024 -13.55 -8.54 -12.27
N ASN A 1025 -14.44 -9.04 -13.12
CA ASN A 1025 -15.85 -9.26 -12.78
C ASN A 1025 -16.43 -10.41 -13.61
N GLN A 1026 -17.69 -10.79 -13.34
CA GLN A 1026 -18.36 -11.89 -14.04
C GLN A 1026 -18.49 -11.67 -15.55
N GLY A 1027 -18.42 -10.42 -16.02
CA GLY A 1027 -18.37 -10.05 -17.43
C GLY A 1027 -17.26 -10.75 -18.21
N CYS A 1028 -16.12 -11.03 -17.56
CA CYS A 1028 -14.98 -11.71 -18.18
C CYS A 1028 -15.27 -13.18 -18.58
N LEU A 1029 -16.33 -13.79 -18.04
CA LEU A 1029 -16.71 -15.17 -18.39
C LEU A 1029 -17.86 -15.25 -19.39
N ARG A 1030 -18.60 -14.17 -19.62
CA ARG A 1030 -19.76 -14.18 -20.54
C ARG A 1030 -19.44 -14.49 -22.01
N PRO A 1031 -18.31 -14.03 -22.61
CA PRO A 1031 -17.99 -14.40 -23.99
C PRO A 1031 -17.43 -15.83 -24.13
N VAL A 1032 -17.39 -16.61 -23.04
CA VAL A 1032 -16.73 -17.91 -22.97
C VAL A 1032 -17.69 -19.01 -22.55
N ARG A 1033 -17.70 -20.12 -23.30
CA ARG A 1033 -18.37 -21.36 -22.92
C ARG A 1033 -17.34 -22.37 -22.44
N VAL A 1034 -17.43 -22.80 -21.17
CA VAL A 1034 -16.49 -23.76 -20.58
C VAL A 1034 -17.11 -25.15 -20.58
N VAL A 1035 -16.41 -26.14 -21.14
CA VAL A 1035 -16.82 -27.54 -21.14
C VAL A 1035 -15.81 -28.33 -20.31
N VAL A 1036 -16.28 -28.91 -19.20
CA VAL A 1036 -15.47 -29.77 -18.32
C VAL A 1036 -16.15 -31.12 -18.18
N PRO A 1037 -15.50 -32.24 -18.55
CA PRO A 1037 -16.11 -33.56 -18.45
C PRO A 1037 -16.38 -33.95 -17.00
N GLU A 1038 -17.52 -34.53 -16.71
CA GLU A 1038 -17.82 -35.17 -15.41
C GLU A 1038 -16.82 -36.31 -15.12
N HIS A 1039 -16.63 -36.64 -13.85
CA HIS A 1039 -15.70 -37.69 -13.38
C HIS A 1039 -14.23 -37.46 -13.80
N SER A 1040 -13.84 -36.20 -14.01
CA SER A 1040 -12.50 -35.82 -14.45
C SER A 1040 -11.69 -35.16 -13.34
N ILE A 1041 -10.38 -35.03 -13.54
CA ILE A 1041 -9.51 -34.33 -12.59
C ILE A 1041 -9.91 -32.86 -12.36
N LEU A 1042 -10.68 -32.25 -13.28
CA LEU A 1042 -11.14 -30.86 -13.20
C LEU A 1042 -12.64 -30.72 -12.82
N ASN A 1043 -13.34 -31.84 -12.68
CA ASN A 1043 -14.72 -31.93 -12.22
C ASN A 1043 -14.92 -33.30 -11.54
N PRO A 1044 -14.30 -33.50 -10.37
CA PRO A 1044 -14.35 -34.76 -9.64
C PRO A 1044 -15.71 -34.96 -8.96
N ASP A 1045 -16.03 -36.21 -8.64
CA ASP A 1045 -17.19 -36.56 -7.83
C ASP A 1045 -17.14 -36.00 -6.41
N ASP A 1046 -18.32 -35.91 -5.79
CA ASP A 1046 -18.44 -35.56 -4.38
C ASP A 1046 -17.63 -36.50 -3.48
N GLY A 1047 -17.05 -35.95 -2.42
CA GLY A 1047 -16.22 -36.67 -1.48
C GLY A 1047 -14.79 -36.93 -1.95
N CYS A 1048 -14.39 -36.59 -3.18
CA CYS A 1048 -12.99 -36.65 -3.60
C CYS A 1048 -12.13 -35.63 -2.85
N ALA A 1049 -10.87 -35.97 -2.57
CA ALA A 1049 -9.90 -35.00 -2.05
C ALA A 1049 -9.47 -34.01 -3.15
N VAL A 1050 -9.37 -32.72 -2.80
CA VAL A 1050 -9.17 -31.59 -3.71
C VAL A 1050 -8.06 -30.61 -3.28
N VAL A 1051 -7.45 -30.82 -2.11
CA VAL A 1051 -6.55 -29.83 -1.49
C VAL A 1051 -5.28 -29.49 -2.32
N ALA A 1052 -4.90 -30.33 -3.28
CA ALA A 1052 -3.76 -30.11 -4.17
C ALA A 1052 -4.16 -29.71 -5.61
N GLY A 1053 -5.46 -29.49 -5.88
CA GLY A 1053 -6.04 -29.24 -7.20
C GLY A 1053 -5.65 -27.91 -7.83
N ASN A 1054 -4.40 -27.76 -8.27
CA ASN A 1054 -3.88 -26.56 -8.91
C ASN A 1054 -3.41 -26.86 -10.33
N VAL A 1055 -4.02 -26.23 -11.34
CA VAL A 1055 -3.75 -26.54 -12.74
C VAL A 1055 -3.63 -25.28 -13.58
N CYS A 1056 -2.60 -25.19 -14.43
CA CYS A 1056 -2.39 -24.05 -15.32
C CYS A 1056 -1.90 -24.50 -16.71
N VAL A 1057 -2.84 -24.73 -17.63
CA VAL A 1057 -2.56 -25.02 -19.06
C VAL A 1057 -2.99 -23.88 -19.99
N VAL A 1058 -3.79 -22.94 -19.47
CA VAL A 1058 -4.44 -21.88 -20.27
C VAL A 1058 -3.40 -20.97 -20.94
N LEU A 1059 -2.46 -20.39 -20.20
CA LEU A 1059 -1.44 -19.50 -20.78
C LEU A 1059 -0.57 -20.21 -21.84
N ARG A 1060 -0.34 -21.52 -21.67
CA ARG A 1060 0.37 -22.34 -22.64
C ARG A 1060 -0.44 -22.55 -23.93
N ALA A 1061 -1.75 -22.77 -23.84
CA ALA A 1061 -2.62 -22.86 -25.01
C ALA A 1061 -2.58 -21.57 -25.85
N PHE A 1062 -2.52 -20.42 -25.18
CA PHE A 1062 -2.38 -19.11 -25.81
C PHE A 1062 -0.95 -18.78 -26.27
N GLY A 1063 0.05 -19.63 -25.99
CA GLY A 1063 1.45 -19.35 -26.30
C GLY A 1063 2.02 -18.08 -25.62
N ALA A 1064 1.41 -17.65 -24.51
CA ALA A 1064 1.65 -16.33 -23.92
C ALA A 1064 2.94 -16.25 -23.10
N ALA A 1065 3.29 -17.32 -22.38
CA ALA A 1065 4.48 -17.40 -21.53
C ALA A 1065 4.92 -18.86 -21.34
N ALA A 1066 6.20 -19.05 -21.05
CA ALA A 1066 6.73 -20.33 -20.58
C ALA A 1066 6.15 -20.70 -19.20
N ASN A 1067 6.23 -21.98 -18.83
CA ASN A 1067 5.66 -22.43 -17.56
C ASN A 1067 6.48 -21.90 -16.38
N SER A 1068 5.82 -21.31 -15.40
CA SER A 1068 6.40 -21.00 -14.09
C SER A 1068 6.48 -22.25 -13.22
N GLN A 1069 7.08 -22.13 -12.03
CA GLN A 1069 7.17 -23.15 -10.98
C GLN A 1069 5.84 -23.84 -10.58
N THR A 1070 4.70 -23.29 -10.99
CA THR A 1070 3.33 -23.64 -10.57
C THR A 1070 3.01 -23.37 -9.10
N CYS A 1071 1.77 -23.63 -8.69
CA CYS A 1071 1.16 -23.09 -7.47
C CYS A 1071 1.35 -23.97 -6.23
N CYS A 1072 1.90 -25.18 -6.36
CA CYS A 1072 1.91 -26.17 -5.29
C CYS A 1072 3.33 -26.30 -4.71
N ASN A 1073 3.60 -25.53 -3.66
CA ASN A 1073 4.81 -25.60 -2.82
C ASN A 1073 4.42 -25.42 -1.36
N ASN A 1074 3.51 -26.27 -0.90
CA ASN A 1074 2.87 -26.16 0.41
C ASN A 1074 3.70 -26.93 1.42
N PHE A 1075 4.23 -26.24 2.42
CA PHE A 1075 4.91 -26.86 3.54
C PHE A 1075 4.08 -26.67 4.80
N THR A 1076 3.79 -27.77 5.49
CA THR A 1076 3.09 -27.73 6.78
C THR A 1076 3.88 -28.45 7.85
N PHE A 1077 3.72 -28.01 9.09
CA PHE A 1077 4.16 -28.80 10.23
C PHE A 1077 3.33 -28.47 11.46
N GLY A 1078 3.32 -29.38 12.43
CA GLY A 1078 2.60 -29.13 13.67
C GLY A 1078 2.56 -30.30 14.63
N VAL A 1079 1.81 -30.09 15.72
CA VAL A 1079 1.57 -31.05 16.80
C VAL A 1079 0.13 -30.96 17.27
N GLY A 1080 -0.33 -31.95 18.05
CA GLY A 1080 -1.67 -32.00 18.62
C GLY A 1080 -2.73 -32.57 17.67
N GLY A 1081 -3.99 -32.44 18.07
CA GLY A 1081 -5.13 -33.18 17.52
C GLY A 1081 -5.49 -34.35 18.43
N HIS A 1082 -6.07 -35.43 17.90
CA HIS A 1082 -6.39 -36.61 18.67
C HIS A 1082 -5.13 -37.47 18.85
N ASP A 1083 -4.84 -37.83 20.11
CA ASP A 1083 -3.77 -38.78 20.41
C ASP A 1083 -4.16 -40.21 20.02
N HIS A 1084 -3.23 -41.16 20.18
CA HIS A 1084 -3.48 -42.57 19.91
C HIS A 1084 -4.58 -43.21 20.78
N SER A 1085 -4.98 -42.54 21.87
CA SER A 1085 -6.05 -42.97 22.76
C SER A 1085 -7.40 -42.32 22.41
N GLY A 1086 -7.44 -41.47 21.38
CA GLY A 1086 -8.63 -40.74 20.94
C GLY A 1086 -8.93 -39.49 21.77
N ASN A 1087 -8.01 -39.01 22.62
CA ASN A 1087 -8.20 -37.78 23.37
C ASN A 1087 -7.71 -36.56 22.59
N TYR A 1088 -8.48 -35.48 22.59
CA TYR A 1088 -8.06 -34.24 21.97
C TYR A 1088 -6.95 -33.55 22.79
N VAL A 1089 -5.83 -33.28 22.13
CA VAL A 1089 -4.67 -32.55 22.65
C VAL A 1089 -4.51 -31.28 21.85
N GLN A 1090 -4.59 -30.14 22.53
CA GLN A 1090 -4.36 -28.85 21.90
C GLN A 1090 -2.92 -28.75 21.36
N GLY A 1091 -2.76 -28.22 20.16
CA GLY A 1091 -1.45 -28.08 19.54
C GLY A 1091 -1.40 -26.90 18.58
N PHE A 1092 -0.74 -27.06 17.44
CA PHE A 1092 -0.72 -26.04 16.39
C PHE A 1092 -0.50 -26.68 15.02
N GLY A 1093 -1.04 -26.05 13.98
CA GLY A 1093 -0.69 -26.30 12.59
C GLY A 1093 -0.07 -25.03 12.01
N TYR A 1094 1.07 -25.18 11.35
CA TYR A 1094 1.69 -24.17 10.51
C TYR A 1094 1.50 -24.55 9.05
N TYR A 1095 1.25 -23.54 8.22
CA TYR A 1095 1.14 -23.67 6.78
C TYR A 1095 1.84 -22.50 6.11
N GLU A 1096 2.65 -22.80 5.10
CA GLU A 1096 3.23 -21.82 4.19
C GLU A 1096 3.21 -22.29 2.73
N THR A 1097 3.12 -21.34 1.81
CA THR A 1097 3.35 -21.56 0.38
C THR A 1097 4.65 -20.85 -0.02
N ILE A 1098 5.55 -21.58 -0.64
CA ILE A 1098 6.90 -21.09 -0.98
C ILE A 1098 6.96 -20.74 -2.47
N ALA A 1099 7.42 -19.54 -2.78
CA ALA A 1099 7.61 -19.10 -4.17
C ALA A 1099 8.80 -19.78 -4.88
N GLY A 1100 9.02 -19.42 -6.14
CA GLY A 1100 10.03 -20.02 -7.01
C GLY A 1100 10.12 -19.30 -8.35
N GLY A 1101 10.51 -20.01 -9.41
CA GLY A 1101 10.83 -19.37 -10.68
C GLY A 1101 9.63 -18.99 -11.55
N HIS A 1102 9.56 -17.74 -11.98
CA HIS A 1102 8.61 -17.26 -12.97
C HIS A 1102 9.03 -17.64 -14.40
N GLY A 1103 8.08 -18.05 -15.24
CA GLY A 1103 8.33 -18.35 -16.65
C GLY A 1103 8.67 -17.09 -17.47
N ALA A 1104 9.59 -17.22 -18.42
CA ALA A 1104 9.92 -16.16 -19.36
C ALA A 1104 8.83 -15.98 -20.43
N GLY A 1105 8.75 -14.78 -21.01
CA GLY A 1105 7.83 -14.48 -22.11
C GLY A 1105 8.55 -13.97 -23.35
N PRO A 1106 7.79 -13.57 -24.39
CA PRO A 1106 8.35 -13.09 -25.66
C PRO A 1106 9.23 -11.84 -25.54
N THR A 1107 9.07 -11.06 -24.49
CA THR A 1107 9.79 -9.78 -24.32
C THR A 1107 10.39 -9.59 -22.92
N TRP A 1108 10.33 -10.60 -22.04
CA TRP A 1108 10.77 -10.48 -20.65
C TRP A 1108 11.44 -11.75 -20.11
N ASP A 1109 12.43 -11.54 -19.25
CA ASP A 1109 13.03 -12.60 -18.41
C ASP A 1109 12.10 -12.93 -17.23
N GLY A 1110 12.15 -14.18 -16.77
CA GLY A 1110 11.46 -14.63 -15.58
C GLY A 1110 12.09 -14.06 -14.30
N VAL A 1111 11.24 -13.69 -13.34
CA VAL A 1111 11.63 -13.18 -12.02
C VAL A 1111 11.86 -14.35 -11.06
N SER A 1112 12.96 -14.32 -10.30
CA SER A 1112 13.32 -15.36 -9.33
C SER A 1112 12.56 -15.20 -8.00
N GLY A 1113 12.13 -16.31 -7.40
CA GLY A 1113 11.56 -16.30 -6.05
C GLY A 1113 10.31 -15.44 -5.88
N VAL A 1114 9.37 -15.53 -6.83
CA VAL A 1114 8.11 -14.78 -6.81
C VAL A 1114 6.92 -15.71 -6.99
N HIS A 1115 5.79 -15.36 -6.38
CA HIS A 1115 4.54 -16.06 -6.63
C HIS A 1115 3.98 -15.76 -8.01
N THR A 1116 3.46 -16.80 -8.64
CA THR A 1116 2.97 -16.76 -10.02
C THR A 1116 1.58 -17.35 -10.11
N HIS A 1117 0.77 -16.81 -11.00
CA HIS A 1117 -0.54 -17.34 -11.36
C HIS A 1117 -1.49 -17.42 -10.14
N MET A 1118 -1.87 -18.63 -9.70
CA MET A 1118 -2.98 -18.87 -8.78
C MET A 1118 -2.81 -18.30 -7.37
N THR A 1119 -1.58 -18.07 -6.93
CA THR A 1119 -1.26 -17.59 -5.57
C THR A 1119 -0.56 -16.24 -5.63
N ASN A 1120 -0.70 -15.45 -4.56
CA ASN A 1120 0.10 -14.24 -4.32
C ASN A 1120 0.31 -13.95 -2.82
N THR A 1121 0.32 -14.99 -1.99
CA THR A 1121 0.44 -14.84 -0.53
C THR A 1121 1.83 -14.39 -0.11
N ARG A 1122 1.95 -13.63 0.98
CA ARG A 1122 3.27 -13.28 1.53
C ARG A 1122 3.88 -14.48 2.29
N ILE A 1123 5.20 -14.53 2.34
CA ILE A 1123 5.92 -15.46 3.24
C ILE A 1123 5.92 -14.89 4.65
N THR A 1124 5.83 -15.74 5.67
CA THR A 1124 6.04 -15.32 7.06
C THR A 1124 7.47 -14.82 7.23
N ASP A 1125 7.65 -13.67 7.88
CA ASP A 1125 8.99 -13.13 8.16
C ASP A 1125 9.79 -14.10 9.05
N ALA A 1126 11.09 -14.22 8.78
CA ALA A 1126 11.94 -15.20 9.43
C ALA A 1126 11.95 -15.07 10.96
N GLU A 1127 11.94 -13.85 11.49
CA GLU A 1127 11.94 -13.63 12.94
C GLU A 1127 10.58 -13.93 13.57
N VAL A 1128 9.49 -13.59 12.86
CA VAL A 1128 8.13 -13.90 13.30
C VAL A 1128 7.91 -15.41 13.34
N LEU A 1129 8.40 -16.13 12.33
CA LEU A 1129 8.38 -17.59 12.26
C LEU A 1129 9.09 -18.21 13.47
N GLU A 1130 10.35 -17.84 13.75
CA GLU A 1130 11.13 -18.38 14.88
C GLU A 1130 10.58 -17.95 16.24
N LYS A 1131 9.90 -16.79 16.33
CA LYS A 1131 9.24 -16.33 17.57
C LYS A 1131 7.98 -17.14 17.87
N ARG A 1132 7.19 -17.50 16.85
CA ARG A 1132 5.89 -18.17 17.01
C ARG A 1132 5.99 -19.69 17.08
N TYR A 1133 6.95 -20.26 16.37
CA TYR A 1133 7.05 -21.70 16.18
C TYR A 1133 8.42 -22.20 16.63
N PRO A 1134 8.49 -23.43 17.18
CA PRO A 1134 9.74 -24.02 17.66
C PRO A 1134 10.60 -24.53 16.49
N VAL A 1135 11.04 -23.61 15.63
CA VAL A 1135 11.85 -23.86 14.45
C VAL A 1135 12.98 -22.84 14.35
N LEU A 1136 14.02 -23.19 13.58
CA LEU A 1136 15.03 -22.25 13.12
C LEU A 1136 15.07 -22.27 11.59
N LEU A 1137 15.06 -21.11 10.97
CA LEU A 1137 15.29 -20.95 9.54
C LEU A 1137 16.79 -20.75 9.30
N ARG A 1138 17.43 -21.72 8.66
CA ARG A 1138 18.89 -21.72 8.43
C ARG A 1138 19.29 -21.04 7.13
N GLU A 1139 18.45 -21.17 6.11
CA GLU A 1139 18.68 -20.58 4.80
C GLU A 1139 17.34 -20.20 4.16
N PHE A 1140 17.31 -19.00 3.58
CA PHE A 1140 16.26 -18.56 2.67
C PHE A 1140 16.89 -17.74 1.53
N SER A 1141 17.21 -18.43 0.44
CA SER A 1141 18.05 -17.92 -0.65
C SER A 1141 17.47 -18.26 -2.03
N VAL A 1142 17.97 -17.59 -3.07
CA VAL A 1142 17.65 -17.93 -4.47
C VAL A 1142 18.46 -19.16 -4.89
N ARG A 1143 17.78 -20.14 -5.49
CA ARG A 1143 18.39 -21.34 -6.05
C ARG A 1143 19.02 -21.02 -7.41
N ALA A 1144 20.21 -20.43 -7.40
CA ALA A 1144 20.91 -20.00 -8.60
C ALA A 1144 21.04 -21.11 -9.66
N GLY A 1145 20.85 -20.73 -10.94
CA GLY A 1145 20.96 -21.64 -12.08
C GLY A 1145 19.80 -22.61 -12.27
N SER A 1146 18.69 -22.46 -11.53
CA SER A 1146 17.50 -23.30 -11.69
C SER A 1146 16.54 -22.85 -12.79
N GLY A 1147 16.66 -21.61 -13.28
CA GLY A 1147 15.85 -21.09 -14.39
C GLY A 1147 16.25 -21.67 -15.75
N GLY A 1148 15.27 -21.91 -16.61
CA GLY A 1148 15.47 -22.42 -17.97
C GLY A 1148 16.14 -21.39 -18.88
N ALA A 1149 17.12 -21.82 -19.67
CA ALA A 1149 17.82 -20.96 -20.61
C ALA A 1149 16.94 -20.63 -21.84
N GLY A 1150 17.10 -19.44 -22.41
CA GLY A 1150 16.43 -19.03 -23.65
C GLY A 1150 16.97 -17.70 -24.15
N ALA A 1151 16.37 -17.16 -25.20
CA ALA A 1151 16.57 -15.75 -25.56
C ALA A 1151 16.15 -14.83 -24.40
N HIS A 1152 15.11 -15.26 -23.69
CA HIS A 1152 14.77 -14.79 -22.35
C HIS A 1152 14.84 -15.94 -21.36
N ALA A 1153 15.54 -15.74 -20.24
CA ALA A 1153 15.78 -16.77 -19.24
C ALA A 1153 14.63 -16.86 -18.24
N GLY A 1154 14.26 -18.08 -17.82
CA GLY A 1154 13.31 -18.28 -16.73
C GLY A 1154 13.89 -17.88 -15.38
N GLY A 1155 13.02 -17.51 -14.43
CA GLY A 1155 13.40 -17.15 -13.07
C GLY A 1155 13.90 -18.35 -12.28
N CYS A 1156 14.77 -18.11 -11.29
CA CYS A 1156 15.25 -19.15 -10.40
C CYS A 1156 14.25 -19.45 -9.26
N GLY A 1157 14.24 -20.70 -8.82
CA GLY A 1157 13.57 -21.16 -7.60
C GLY A 1157 14.21 -20.64 -6.32
N LEU A 1158 13.78 -21.17 -5.18
CA LEU A 1158 14.24 -20.81 -3.84
C LEU A 1158 14.79 -22.03 -3.09
N VAL A 1159 15.65 -21.78 -2.11
CA VAL A 1159 16.06 -22.74 -1.08
C VAL A 1159 15.48 -22.28 0.25
N ARG A 1160 14.81 -23.19 0.97
CA ARG A 1160 14.27 -22.96 2.30
C ARG A 1160 14.67 -24.12 3.23
N ASP A 1161 15.50 -23.84 4.23
CA ASP A 1161 16.07 -24.85 5.13
C ASP A 1161 15.57 -24.64 6.56
N MET A 1162 14.71 -25.56 7.01
CA MET A 1162 14.02 -25.51 8.29
C MET A 1162 14.60 -26.55 9.26
N GLU A 1163 15.00 -26.12 10.45
CA GLU A 1163 15.40 -27.00 11.57
C GLU A 1163 14.34 -27.00 12.66
N PHE A 1164 13.91 -28.17 13.11
CA PHE A 1164 12.89 -28.30 14.16
C PHE A 1164 13.52 -28.33 15.55
N ARG A 1165 12.94 -27.61 16.52
CA ARG A 1165 13.42 -27.56 17.92
C ARG A 1165 12.66 -28.50 18.86
N VAL A 1166 11.53 -29.00 18.42
CA VAL A 1166 10.72 -30.01 19.11
C VAL A 1166 10.28 -31.07 18.09
N PRO A 1167 9.85 -32.26 18.54
CA PRO A 1167 9.24 -33.22 17.65
C PRO A 1167 7.97 -32.66 17.00
N VAL A 1168 7.85 -32.77 15.68
CA VAL A 1168 6.68 -32.33 14.91
C VAL A 1168 6.35 -33.33 13.80
N THR A 1169 5.12 -33.29 13.30
CA THR A 1169 4.79 -33.90 12.01
C THR A 1169 4.93 -32.85 10.93
N ALA A 1170 5.85 -33.05 9.98
CA ALA A 1170 6.09 -32.15 8.87
C ALA A 1170 5.64 -32.78 7.55
N SER A 1171 4.99 -32.01 6.69
CA SER A 1171 4.45 -32.48 5.41
C SER A 1171 4.80 -31.53 4.28
N ILE A 1172 5.06 -32.10 3.11
CA ILE A 1172 5.27 -31.38 1.86
C ILE A 1172 4.22 -31.84 0.86
N LEU A 1173 3.51 -30.87 0.27
CA LEU A 1173 2.55 -31.08 -0.80
C LEU A 1173 2.92 -30.14 -1.95
N SER A 1174 3.50 -30.71 -3.00
CA SER A 1174 4.22 -29.92 -3.99
C SER A 1174 4.34 -30.62 -5.35
N GLU A 1175 4.45 -29.83 -6.43
CA GLU A 1175 4.43 -30.30 -7.85
C GLU A 1175 5.69 -29.88 -8.63
N ARG A 1176 5.95 -30.45 -9.81
CA ARG A 1176 7.17 -30.19 -10.62
C ARG A 1176 8.46 -30.74 -10.01
N ARG A 1177 8.35 -31.88 -9.33
CA ARG A 1177 9.46 -32.71 -8.83
C ARG A 1177 9.78 -33.83 -9.83
N VAL A 1178 8.81 -34.20 -10.67
CA VAL A 1178 8.95 -35.19 -11.74
C VAL A 1178 8.93 -34.49 -13.10
N VAL A 1179 7.91 -33.69 -13.39
CA VAL A 1179 7.74 -32.96 -14.66
C VAL A 1179 8.34 -31.54 -14.51
N PRO A 1180 9.32 -31.14 -15.34
CA PRO A 1180 9.89 -29.80 -15.23
C PRO A 1180 8.92 -28.70 -15.71
N PRO A 1181 9.07 -27.46 -15.24
CA PRO A 1181 8.42 -26.30 -15.84
C PRO A 1181 8.94 -26.08 -17.26
N HIS A 1182 8.07 -26.31 -18.25
CA HIS A 1182 8.45 -26.29 -19.66
C HIS A 1182 8.84 -24.90 -20.19
N GLY A 1183 9.88 -24.88 -21.02
CA GLY A 1183 10.20 -23.75 -21.87
C GLY A 1183 9.19 -23.58 -23.02
N LEU A 1184 9.24 -22.42 -23.68
CA LEU A 1184 8.36 -22.10 -24.81
C LEU A 1184 9.17 -21.54 -25.99
N ALA A 1185 8.67 -21.74 -27.21
CA ALA A 1185 9.27 -21.20 -28.44
C ALA A 1185 10.77 -21.53 -28.64
N GLY A 1186 11.22 -22.71 -28.18
CA GLY A 1186 12.62 -23.14 -28.26
C GLY A 1186 13.47 -22.84 -27.01
N GLY A 1187 12.89 -22.23 -25.98
CA GLY A 1187 13.52 -22.12 -24.66
C GLY A 1187 13.60 -23.46 -23.94
N HIS A 1188 14.60 -23.59 -23.07
CA HIS A 1188 14.83 -24.78 -22.26
C HIS A 1188 13.93 -24.80 -21.02
N ASP A 1189 13.69 -26.00 -20.51
CA ASP A 1189 12.93 -26.23 -19.30
C ASP A 1189 13.65 -25.72 -18.05
N GLY A 1190 12.89 -25.28 -17.05
CA GLY A 1190 13.39 -24.97 -15.72
C GLY A 1190 13.77 -26.24 -14.95
N ALA A 1191 14.65 -26.10 -13.97
CA ALA A 1191 15.03 -27.20 -13.09
C ALA A 1191 13.88 -27.62 -12.17
N ARG A 1192 13.72 -28.93 -12.01
CA ARG A 1192 12.76 -29.55 -11.07
C ARG A 1192 13.04 -29.17 -9.62
N GLY A 1193 11.98 -29.13 -8.82
CA GLY A 1193 12.11 -28.97 -7.37
C GLY A 1193 12.69 -30.22 -6.70
N LEU A 1194 13.20 -30.07 -5.48
CA LEU A 1194 13.76 -31.16 -4.67
C LEU A 1194 13.49 -30.91 -3.18
N ASN A 1195 13.02 -31.93 -2.47
CA ASN A 1195 12.73 -31.85 -1.04
C ASN A 1195 13.60 -32.87 -0.31
N VAL A 1196 14.50 -32.41 0.57
CA VAL A 1196 15.49 -33.24 1.26
C VAL A 1196 15.27 -33.19 2.76
N TRP A 1197 15.06 -34.35 3.38
CA TRP A 1197 15.29 -34.50 4.81
C TRP A 1197 16.79 -34.75 4.99
N VAL A 1198 17.48 -33.97 5.84
CA VAL A 1198 18.94 -34.00 6.07
C VAL A 1198 19.37 -35.25 6.88
N ARG A 1199 18.79 -36.39 6.52
CA ARG A 1199 19.21 -37.77 6.76
C ARG A 1199 19.60 -38.45 5.44
N GLN A 1200 19.89 -37.66 4.40
CA GLN A 1200 20.13 -38.11 3.02
C GLN A 1200 18.89 -38.77 2.37
N VAL A 1201 17.69 -38.26 2.66
CA VAL A 1201 16.43 -38.82 2.13
C VAL A 1201 15.72 -37.78 1.25
N ASN A 1202 15.44 -38.13 -0.01
CA ASN A 1202 14.55 -37.36 -0.88
C ASN A 1202 13.10 -37.69 -0.52
N LEU A 1203 12.33 -36.68 -0.12
CA LEU A 1203 10.94 -36.83 0.29
C LEU A 1203 9.96 -36.89 -0.91
N GLY A 1204 10.41 -36.59 -2.12
CA GLY A 1204 9.54 -36.45 -3.28
C GLY A 1204 8.60 -35.24 -3.17
N GLY A 1205 7.60 -35.15 -4.05
CA GLY A 1205 6.66 -34.03 -4.09
C GLY A 1205 5.57 -34.06 -3.02
N LYS A 1206 5.20 -35.26 -2.55
CA LYS A 1206 4.07 -35.51 -1.63
C LYS A 1206 4.50 -36.48 -0.52
N ALA A 1207 4.79 -35.97 0.67
CA ALA A 1207 5.22 -36.81 1.80
C ALA A 1207 4.96 -36.17 3.16
N ALA A 1208 4.75 -37.00 4.18
CA ALA A 1208 4.71 -36.60 5.58
C ALA A 1208 5.72 -37.40 6.39
N VAL A 1209 6.40 -36.73 7.33
CA VAL A 1209 7.42 -37.33 8.19
C VAL A 1209 7.26 -36.87 9.63
N SER A 1210 7.58 -37.76 10.58
CA SER A 1210 7.74 -37.40 11.99
C SER A 1210 9.18 -36.93 12.21
N ALA A 1211 9.37 -35.60 12.26
CA ALA A 1211 10.67 -34.98 12.50
C ALA A 1211 10.93 -34.88 14.01
N ALA A 1212 12.11 -35.30 14.46
CA ALA A 1212 12.59 -35.11 15.82
C ALA A 1212 13.23 -33.72 15.99
N ALA A 1213 13.45 -33.32 17.24
CA ALA A 1213 14.25 -32.12 17.52
C ALA A 1213 15.66 -32.26 16.92
N GLY A 1214 16.11 -31.23 16.22
CA GLY A 1214 17.38 -31.19 15.47
C GLY A 1214 17.29 -31.69 14.03
N ASP A 1215 16.19 -32.32 13.62
CA ASP A 1215 16.00 -32.70 12.22
C ASP A 1215 15.82 -31.45 11.34
N ARG A 1216 16.31 -31.55 10.09
CA ARG A 1216 16.25 -30.48 9.09
C ARG A 1216 15.57 -30.92 7.81
N ILE A 1217 14.70 -30.07 7.26
CA ILE A 1217 14.08 -30.26 5.94
C ILE A 1217 14.46 -29.08 5.05
N VAL A 1218 15.09 -29.40 3.92
CA VAL A 1218 15.51 -28.45 2.88
C VAL A 1218 14.57 -28.57 1.68
N ILE A 1219 13.90 -27.49 1.35
CA ILE A 1219 12.99 -27.39 0.21
C ILE A 1219 13.67 -26.55 -0.87
N GLN A 1220 13.84 -27.14 -2.04
CA GLN A 1220 14.30 -26.45 -3.25
C GLN A 1220 13.11 -26.34 -4.21
N THR A 1221 12.60 -25.12 -4.43
CA THR A 1221 11.49 -24.93 -5.34
C THR A 1221 11.96 -24.96 -6.81
N PRO A 1222 11.04 -25.26 -7.76
CA PRO A 1222 11.37 -25.29 -9.18
C PRO A 1222 11.76 -23.92 -9.75
N GLY A 1223 12.54 -23.91 -10.83
CA GLY A 1223 12.74 -22.72 -11.66
C GLY A 1223 11.60 -22.50 -12.65
N GLY A 1224 11.65 -21.42 -13.43
CA GLY A 1224 10.73 -21.17 -14.55
C GLY A 1224 11.32 -21.61 -15.89
N GLY A 1225 10.49 -21.94 -16.87
CA GLY A 1225 10.93 -22.23 -18.24
C GLY A 1225 11.45 -20.98 -18.96
N GLY A 1226 12.41 -21.17 -19.87
CA GLY A 1226 12.93 -20.12 -20.75
C GLY A 1226 12.06 -19.90 -21.99
N TYR A 1227 12.25 -18.77 -22.67
CA TYR A 1227 11.55 -18.42 -23.91
C TYR A 1227 12.55 -18.17 -25.05
N GLY A 1228 12.29 -18.75 -26.22
CA GLY A 1228 13.15 -18.58 -27.40
C GLY A 1228 14.44 -19.40 -27.34
N ALA A 1229 15.03 -19.71 -28.49
CA ALA A 1229 16.31 -20.42 -28.54
C ALA A 1229 17.45 -19.61 -27.86
N PRO A 1230 18.30 -20.23 -27.03
CA PRO A 1230 19.47 -19.55 -26.47
C PRO A 1230 20.41 -19.08 -27.59
N THR A 1231 20.85 -17.82 -27.57
CA THR A 1231 21.92 -17.38 -28.50
C THR A 1231 23.30 -17.80 -27.97
N GLU A 1232 24.29 -18.03 -28.85
CA GLU A 1232 25.64 -18.53 -28.47
C GLU A 1232 26.34 -17.68 -27.40
N THR A 1233 25.96 -16.40 -27.27
CA THR A 1233 26.42 -15.49 -26.21
C THR A 1233 25.88 -15.80 -24.80
N HIS A 1234 24.87 -16.65 -24.67
CA HIS A 1234 24.26 -17.05 -23.39
C HIS A 1234 24.75 -18.40 -22.83
N ALA A 1235 25.49 -19.18 -23.61
CA ALA A 1235 25.92 -20.53 -23.20
C ALA A 1235 27.04 -20.53 -22.13
N THR A 1236 27.67 -19.39 -21.82
CA THR A 1236 28.87 -19.34 -20.95
C THR A 1236 28.89 -18.24 -19.89
N ALA A 1237 27.79 -17.54 -19.61
CA ALA A 1237 27.76 -16.59 -18.49
C ALA A 1237 26.38 -16.51 -17.83
N PRO A 1238 26.24 -16.78 -16.52
CA PRO A 1238 25.09 -16.28 -15.78
C PRO A 1238 25.09 -14.76 -15.96
N ARG A 1239 23.98 -14.19 -16.45
CA ARG A 1239 23.77 -12.73 -16.34
C ARG A 1239 23.54 -12.44 -14.86
N THR A 1240 24.65 -12.28 -14.17
CA THR A 1240 24.73 -11.78 -12.81
C THR A 1240 23.99 -10.46 -12.75
N HIS A 1241 22.98 -10.34 -11.89
CA HIS A 1241 22.53 -9.01 -11.47
C HIS A 1241 23.75 -8.28 -10.90
N ALA A 1242 23.79 -6.94 -10.93
CA ALA A 1242 24.94 -6.19 -10.44
C ALA A 1242 25.35 -6.55 -8.97
N ALA A 1243 24.45 -7.20 -8.23
CA ALA A 1243 24.64 -7.75 -6.88
C ALA A 1243 25.40 -9.10 -6.78
N ASP A 1244 25.62 -9.84 -7.87
CA ASP A 1244 26.22 -11.20 -7.84
C ASP A 1244 27.76 -11.21 -7.82
N LYS A 1245 28.42 -10.11 -7.43
CA LYS A 1245 29.88 -10.13 -7.16
C LYS A 1245 30.15 -10.85 -5.83
N ILE A 1246 30.08 -12.17 -5.86
CA ILE A 1246 30.40 -13.08 -4.74
C ILE A 1246 31.89 -12.96 -4.42
N VAL A 1247 32.20 -12.62 -3.16
CA VAL A 1247 33.52 -12.84 -2.57
C VAL A 1247 33.30 -13.40 -1.17
N GLY A 1248 33.33 -14.72 -1.06
CA GLY A 1248 33.16 -15.45 0.20
C GLY A 1248 33.08 -16.96 -0.04
N THR A 1249 33.93 -17.73 0.64
CA THR A 1249 34.10 -19.17 0.49
C THR A 1249 32.93 -19.94 1.13
N GLY A 1250 31.89 -20.23 0.34
CA GLY A 1250 30.75 -21.07 0.73
C GLY A 1250 30.87 -22.51 0.23
N LEU A 1251 30.47 -23.46 1.08
CA LEU A 1251 30.67 -24.93 1.02
C LEU A 1251 29.99 -25.70 -0.15
N LEU A 1252 29.63 -25.05 -1.27
CA LEU A 1252 28.97 -25.70 -2.41
C LEU A 1252 29.93 -26.17 -3.52
N SER A 1253 31.24 -25.96 -3.39
CA SER A 1253 32.23 -26.49 -4.34
C SER A 1253 32.56 -27.99 -4.17
N LEU A 1254 31.99 -28.67 -3.16
CA LEU A 1254 32.27 -30.07 -2.87
C LEU A 1254 31.22 -31.06 -3.42
N TRP A 1255 30.11 -30.59 -4.02
CA TRP A 1255 29.08 -31.48 -4.58
C TRP A 1255 29.17 -31.70 -6.10
N SER A 1256 30.00 -30.93 -6.82
CA SER A 1256 30.17 -31.10 -8.27
C SER A 1256 31.24 -32.12 -8.68
N SER A 1257 31.92 -32.77 -7.73
CA SER A 1257 33.05 -33.68 -8.01
C SER A 1257 32.82 -35.15 -7.65
N ALA A 1258 31.63 -35.55 -7.20
CA ALA A 1258 31.29 -36.98 -7.08
C ALA A 1258 30.78 -37.52 -8.41
N GLN A 1259 31.71 -37.96 -9.25
CA GLN A 1259 31.44 -38.74 -10.46
C GLN A 1259 30.58 -39.96 -10.12
N LEU A 1260 29.47 -40.09 -10.84
CA LEU A 1260 28.77 -41.34 -11.08
C LEU A 1260 29.75 -42.33 -11.74
N SER A 1261 30.29 -43.26 -10.95
CA SER A 1261 30.80 -44.54 -11.42
C SER A 1261 30.70 -45.56 -10.28
N GLY A 1262 29.77 -46.52 -10.41
CA GLY A 1262 29.53 -47.60 -9.45
C GLY A 1262 28.05 -47.85 -9.25
#